data_AF-A0A450RTU0-F1
#
_entry.id   AF-A0A450RTU0-F1
#
_cell.length_a   1.000
_cell.length_b   1.000
_cell.length_c   1.000
_cell.angle_alpha   90.00
_cell.angle_beta   90.00
_cell.angle_gamma   90.00
#
_symmetry.space_group_name_H-M   'P 1'
#
loop_
_entity.id
_entity.type
_entity.pdbx_description
1 polymer ?
#
loop_
_entity_poly.entity_id
_entity_poly.type
_entity_poly.pdbx_seq_one_letter_code
_entity_poly.pdbx_strand_id
1 'polypeptide(L)'
;MPMPFCRGSRIERFPHRPVRWTVTAIGFCRFPPVSARGDQALQDLAGRYHGFLAENPGRDLQDICWSAATRRSHHHFRLAVLGKDRDALLEQLALFAEGKGHHFPNGRLTLGQAPEKPVFVFTGMGPQWWAMGRELLDTEPVYREMAERCDAIFRKIAGWSILEEMGRNEKDSRITQTHIAQPANFVLQAGLIALWRSKGITPTAIVGHSVGEVSAAYASGALSLEDAITVSFHRSRLQRTVAGQGKMLAVGLPEEEADALLDKYGRDKISFGAVNSPTALTLSGDGETLEKVAEELEEREVFNRFLQVELAYHSPIMDKLREEMLTSLADLQPRRPDIPLYSTVTGKLVDGPMYDAVYWCDNIRQPVRFAKAIQALIKTGHGLFLEVGPHPVLGNAIKENVSALRAKAQVALSLKRQEPELDTFYRALGDLYTLGCLPDWRILYPEGGRFVRLPHYPWQRQTYWLESEESRFDRLGDPSDHPLLGHRVNTPEMAWEQPINGQYLPWLSEHRIQDLTILPGAAYVEIGLALLNEIADGKVAGNLEDVRFEQALVVASGNEPQLRTQYDPVRRTFSIHTRNVGGQSWTLHARGALSLGISPPKKPVNLSRIRRYCPEPIEPSILYKRLEQRGMQYGEAFQGIREITRGHEEILARIVTGTDFDFAPESLEENGPAPSTWRLHPTRLDAAFQSLLGILDEGDDSSFVPVSIGQLRFYANPGPEFLVHGRLTRREEGDIRADLDLFDKEGNRFVEVRELRLHEIGAMDVQTETRDLVDWIYRVEWEELSPLTERQLKGRWLLFMDRGGRMDALAEKLESEEGVTVTRVFQGDAFSENEGRFILRGQHLEDMQALVPRSTLFYGS
;
A
#
# COMPACT_ATOMS: atom_id res chain seq x y z
N MET A 1 -57.81 -11.21 -41.73
CA MET A 1 -58.83 -10.19 -41.36
C MET A 1 -59.16 -10.42 -39.89
N PRO A 2 -59.20 -9.42 -38.99
CA PRO A 2 -59.59 -8.02 -39.19
C PRO A 2 -58.57 -6.93 -38.73
N MET A 3 -58.67 -5.81 -39.44
CA MET A 3 -58.70 -4.36 -39.11
C MET A 3 -58.60 -3.81 -37.65
N PRO A 4 -58.40 -2.48 -37.46
CA PRO A 4 -57.30 -1.88 -36.70
C PRO A 4 -57.72 -1.03 -35.48
N PHE A 5 -56.79 -0.71 -34.58
CA PHE A 5 -56.99 0.26 -33.50
C PHE A 5 -56.38 1.64 -33.83
N CYS A 6 -57.23 2.66 -33.78
CA CYS A 6 -56.86 4.08 -33.85
C CYS A 6 -56.40 4.63 -32.49
N ARG A 7 -55.36 5.48 -32.58
CA ARG A 7 -55.12 6.75 -31.84
C ARG A 7 -55.18 6.71 -30.30
N GLY A 8 -54.00 6.55 -29.71
CA GLY A 8 -53.65 7.06 -28.37
C GLY A 8 -52.94 8.42 -28.47
N SER A 9 -53.41 9.36 -27.66
CA SER A 9 -52.95 10.73 -27.44
C SER A 9 -51.45 10.85 -27.14
N ARG A 10 -50.81 11.85 -27.75
CA ARG A 10 -49.42 12.26 -27.47
C ARG A 10 -49.24 12.64 -26.00
N ILE A 11 -48.46 11.85 -25.28
CA ILE A 11 -47.75 12.28 -24.08
C ILE A 11 -46.42 12.84 -24.58
N GLU A 12 -46.27 14.15 -24.62
CA GLU A 12 -44.98 14.79 -24.85
C GLU A 12 -44.10 14.59 -23.60
N ARG A 13 -43.27 13.55 -23.64
CA ARG A 13 -42.12 13.42 -22.74
C ARG A 13 -41.04 14.39 -23.22
N PHE A 14 -40.75 15.42 -22.42
CA PHE A 14 -39.54 16.22 -22.60
C PHE A 14 -38.30 15.33 -22.39
N PRO A 15 -37.38 15.24 -23.35
CA PRO A 15 -36.17 14.44 -23.18
C PRO A 15 -35.18 15.20 -22.27
N HIS A 16 -34.84 14.59 -21.14
CA HIS A 16 -33.60 14.87 -20.42
C HIS A 16 -32.42 14.55 -21.35
N ARG A 17 -31.98 15.52 -22.16
CA ARG A 17 -30.67 15.44 -22.81
C ARG A 17 -29.61 15.94 -21.83
N PRO A 18 -28.52 15.19 -21.58
CA PRO A 18 -27.36 15.75 -20.92
C PRO A 18 -26.78 16.84 -21.82
N VAL A 19 -26.86 18.09 -21.37
CA VAL A 19 -26.17 19.20 -22.02
C VAL A 19 -24.67 18.95 -21.85
N ARG A 20 -23.95 18.81 -22.96
CA ARG A 20 -22.48 18.78 -22.97
C ARG A 20 -22.00 20.22 -22.76
N TRP A 21 -21.35 20.47 -21.63
CA TRP A 21 -20.70 21.74 -21.33
C TRP A 21 -19.30 21.74 -21.93
N THR A 22 -19.06 22.50 -22.99
CA THR A 22 -17.70 22.88 -23.39
C THR A 22 -17.34 24.16 -22.65
N VAL A 23 -16.57 24.01 -21.56
CA VAL A 23 -16.03 25.13 -20.77
C VAL A 23 -14.69 25.55 -21.36
N THR A 24 -14.61 26.76 -21.90
CA THR A 24 -13.33 27.44 -22.14
C THR A 24 -12.77 27.85 -20.78
N ALA A 25 -11.66 27.23 -20.37
CA ALA A 25 -11.08 27.34 -19.04
C ALA A 25 -10.56 28.76 -18.74
N ILE A 26 -11.26 29.49 -17.87
CA ILE A 26 -10.71 30.59 -17.09
C ILE A 26 -11.01 30.25 -15.62
N GLY A 27 -9.98 29.98 -14.81
CA GLY A 27 -10.09 29.98 -13.34
C GLY A 27 -10.43 28.66 -12.60
N PHE A 28 -10.30 27.48 -13.20
CA PHE A 28 -10.65 26.22 -12.50
C PHE A 28 -9.68 25.90 -11.35
N CYS A 29 -10.18 25.97 -10.11
CA CYS A 29 -9.47 25.55 -8.90
C CYS A 29 -9.10 24.06 -9.00
N ARG A 30 -7.80 23.75 -8.91
CA ARG A 30 -7.28 22.39 -8.97
C ARG A 30 -7.49 21.70 -7.63
N PHE A 31 -7.97 20.47 -7.69
CA PHE A 31 -8.36 19.68 -6.52
C PHE A 31 -7.68 18.30 -6.51
N PRO A 32 -6.39 18.19 -6.16
CA PRO A 32 -5.76 16.89 -5.99
C PRO A 32 -6.13 16.30 -4.61
N PRO A 33 -6.93 15.21 -4.56
CA PRO A 33 -7.20 14.51 -3.31
C PRO A 33 -5.97 13.67 -2.90
N VAL A 34 -5.59 13.79 -1.64
CA VAL A 34 -4.55 12.97 -1.02
C VAL A 34 -5.18 12.17 0.12
N SER A 35 -4.83 10.90 0.25
CA SER A 35 -5.36 10.08 1.34
C SER A 35 -4.39 9.01 1.81
N ALA A 36 -4.46 8.68 3.10
CA ALA A 36 -3.62 7.68 3.73
C ALA A 36 -4.33 6.89 4.84
N ARG A 37 -3.62 5.90 5.40
CA ARG A 37 -4.09 5.05 6.51
C ARG A 37 -3.59 5.50 7.89
N GLY A 38 -2.93 6.64 7.98
CA GLY A 38 -2.46 7.24 9.23
C GLY A 38 -2.11 8.72 9.02
N ASP A 39 -2.12 9.50 10.09
CA ASP A 39 -1.78 10.94 10.06
C ASP A 39 -0.37 11.18 9.52
N GLN A 40 0.63 10.49 10.06
CA GLN A 40 2.01 10.59 9.59
C GLN A 40 2.14 10.21 8.11
N ALA A 41 1.44 9.14 7.69
CA ALA A 41 1.46 8.72 6.28
C ALA A 41 0.79 9.76 5.36
N LEU A 42 -0.22 10.50 5.84
CA LEU A 42 -0.85 11.57 5.07
C LEU A 42 0.11 12.76 4.92
N GLN A 43 0.79 13.15 6.00
CA GLN A 43 1.79 14.22 6.03
C GLN A 43 2.99 13.89 5.12
N ASP A 44 3.55 12.69 5.23
CA ASP A 44 4.64 12.22 4.38
C ASP A 44 4.21 12.18 2.90
N LEU A 45 2.97 11.77 2.62
CA LEU A 45 2.46 11.70 1.26
C LEU A 45 2.27 13.10 0.66
N ALA A 46 1.81 14.07 1.45
CA ALA A 46 1.76 15.47 1.04
C ALA A 46 3.17 16.00 0.69
N GLY A 47 4.17 15.70 1.53
CA GLY A 47 5.58 16.05 1.24
C GLY A 47 6.11 15.40 -0.05
N ARG A 48 5.72 14.15 -0.33
CA ARG A 48 6.07 13.48 -1.60
C ARG A 48 5.36 14.10 -2.80
N TYR A 49 4.11 14.53 -2.66
CA TYR A 49 3.40 15.26 -3.72
C TYR A 49 4.05 16.63 -3.98
N HIS A 50 4.47 17.34 -2.94
CA HIS A 50 5.24 18.58 -3.06
C HIS A 50 6.52 18.35 -3.88
N GLY A 51 7.37 17.40 -3.46
CA GLY A 51 8.61 17.08 -4.18
C GLY A 51 8.36 16.68 -5.64
N PHE A 52 7.35 15.85 -5.88
CA PHE A 52 6.96 15.46 -7.24
C PHE A 52 6.54 16.63 -8.12
N LEU A 53 5.74 17.57 -7.60
CA LEU A 53 5.31 18.75 -8.34
C LEU A 53 6.47 19.69 -8.65
N ALA A 54 7.44 19.82 -7.73
CA ALA A 54 8.62 20.66 -7.87
C ALA A 54 9.60 20.08 -8.91
N GLU A 55 9.81 18.76 -8.91
CA GLU A 55 10.69 18.06 -9.86
C GLU A 55 10.09 17.95 -11.28
N ASN A 56 8.77 18.15 -11.42
CA ASN A 56 8.05 17.96 -12.68
C ASN A 56 7.25 19.20 -13.11
N PRO A 57 7.89 20.37 -13.33
CA PRO A 57 7.18 21.62 -13.63
C PRO A 57 6.42 21.57 -14.98
N GLY A 58 6.90 20.78 -15.95
CA GLY A 58 6.28 20.64 -17.27
C GLY A 58 5.11 19.64 -17.35
N ARG A 59 4.75 18.96 -16.26
CA ARG A 59 3.61 18.02 -16.25
C ARG A 59 2.29 18.77 -16.09
N ASP A 60 1.27 18.42 -16.87
CA ASP A 60 -0.04 19.05 -16.75
C ASP A 60 -0.67 18.80 -15.37
N LEU A 61 -1.07 19.88 -14.68
CA LEU A 61 -1.74 19.80 -13.37
C LEU A 61 -3.10 19.11 -13.45
N GLN A 62 -3.81 19.24 -14.57
CA GLN A 62 -5.08 18.56 -14.78
C GLN A 62 -4.88 17.04 -14.80
N ASP A 63 -3.86 16.55 -15.52
CA ASP A 63 -3.50 15.13 -15.57
C ASP A 63 -3.12 14.58 -14.18
N ILE A 64 -2.41 15.39 -13.38
CA ILE A 64 -2.02 15.07 -12.00
C ILE A 64 -3.25 14.97 -11.10
N CYS A 65 -4.12 15.98 -11.10
CA CYS A 65 -5.31 16.00 -10.25
C CYS A 65 -6.29 14.89 -10.66
N TRP A 66 -6.48 14.68 -11.95
CA TRP A 66 -7.30 13.58 -12.48
C TRP A 66 -6.74 12.21 -12.05
N SER A 67 -5.43 12.00 -12.16
CA SER A 67 -4.79 10.75 -11.71
C SER A 67 -4.93 10.55 -10.21
N ALA A 68 -4.84 11.63 -9.41
CA ALA A 68 -5.02 11.57 -7.97
C ALA A 68 -6.48 11.24 -7.59
N ALA A 69 -7.44 11.79 -8.32
CA ALA A 69 -8.87 11.58 -8.09
C ALA A 69 -9.39 10.22 -8.58
N THR A 70 -8.86 9.68 -9.68
CA THR A 70 -9.47 8.52 -10.36
C THR A 70 -8.61 7.27 -10.37
N ARG A 71 -7.30 7.39 -10.09
CA ARG A 71 -6.32 6.29 -10.16
C ARG A 71 -5.63 6.00 -8.83
N ARG A 72 -6.17 6.55 -7.73
CA ARG A 72 -5.72 6.28 -6.35
C ARG A 72 -6.88 5.78 -5.50
N SER A 73 -6.53 5.01 -4.47
CA SER A 73 -7.47 4.66 -3.42
C SER A 73 -7.74 5.87 -2.53
N HIS A 74 -8.99 6.01 -2.07
CA HIS A 74 -9.39 7.05 -1.12
C HIS A 74 -9.51 6.46 0.29
N HIS A 75 -8.43 6.53 1.06
CA HIS A 75 -8.37 6.06 2.43
C HIS A 75 -9.09 7.01 3.41
N HIS A 76 -9.05 6.68 4.70
CA HIS A 76 -9.85 7.33 5.74
C HIS A 76 -9.21 8.60 6.31
N PHE A 77 -7.87 8.74 6.27
CA PHE A 77 -7.22 10.03 6.47
C PHE A 77 -7.16 10.74 5.13
N ARG A 78 -7.75 11.93 5.04
CA ARG A 78 -7.92 12.66 3.78
C ARG A 78 -7.43 14.08 3.92
N LEU A 79 -6.84 14.56 2.84
CA LEU A 79 -6.48 15.95 2.60
C LEU A 79 -7.01 16.32 1.21
N ALA A 80 -7.65 17.48 1.13
CA ALA A 80 -8.05 18.12 -0.11
C ALA A 80 -7.18 19.37 -0.28
N VAL A 81 -6.27 19.34 -1.24
CA VAL A 81 -5.42 20.50 -1.58
C VAL A 81 -6.11 21.31 -2.65
N LEU A 82 -6.01 22.64 -2.58
CA LEU A 82 -6.78 23.54 -3.44
C LEU A 82 -5.88 24.63 -4.00
N GLY A 83 -5.68 24.69 -5.32
CA GLY A 83 -4.79 25.71 -5.90
C GLY A 83 -5.24 26.16 -7.27
N LYS A 84 -5.13 27.47 -7.56
CA LYS A 84 -5.41 28.03 -8.89
C LYS A 84 -4.31 27.66 -9.89
N ASP A 85 -3.10 27.47 -9.39
CA ASP A 85 -1.90 27.15 -10.15
C ASP A 85 -0.98 26.19 -9.37
N ARG A 86 0.20 25.91 -9.93
CA ARG A 86 1.18 25.00 -9.34
C ARG A 86 1.76 25.55 -8.05
N ASP A 87 2.04 26.85 -8.01
CA ASP A 87 2.73 27.48 -6.88
C ASP A 87 1.85 27.44 -5.63
N ALA A 88 0.54 27.71 -5.79
CA ALA A 88 -0.43 27.56 -4.72
C ALA A 88 -0.52 26.11 -4.21
N LEU A 89 -0.46 25.10 -5.10
CA LEU A 89 -0.46 23.70 -4.69
C LEU A 89 0.83 23.32 -3.94
N LEU A 90 1.99 23.80 -4.42
CA LEU A 90 3.28 23.58 -3.77
C LEU A 90 3.29 24.16 -2.36
N GLU A 91 2.87 25.42 -2.21
CA GLU A 91 2.81 26.09 -0.91
C GLU A 91 1.94 25.31 0.10
N GLN A 92 0.74 24.91 -0.30
CA GLN A 92 -0.18 24.19 0.60
C GLN A 92 0.34 22.79 0.97
N LEU A 93 0.90 22.06 0.00
CA LEU A 93 1.48 20.74 0.25
C LEU A 93 2.68 20.84 1.19
N ALA A 94 3.52 21.86 1.05
CA ALA A 94 4.64 22.13 1.94
C ALA A 94 4.15 22.46 3.36
N LEU A 95 3.20 23.40 3.50
CA LEU A 95 2.62 23.77 4.80
C LEU A 95 1.98 22.56 5.51
N PHE A 96 1.28 21.69 4.78
CA PHE A 96 0.71 20.48 5.36
C PHE A 96 1.80 19.48 5.77
N ALA A 97 2.82 19.27 4.92
CA ALA A 97 3.95 18.38 5.20
C ALA A 97 4.76 18.84 6.42
N GLU A 98 4.79 20.14 6.73
CA GLU A 98 5.42 20.71 7.93
C GLU A 98 4.53 20.67 9.19
N GLY A 99 3.30 20.14 9.09
CA GLY A 99 2.34 20.14 10.20
C GLY A 99 1.67 21.49 10.47
N LYS A 100 1.78 22.46 9.55
CA LYS A 100 1.16 23.79 9.65
C LYS A 100 -0.17 23.90 8.88
N GLY A 101 -0.64 22.78 8.32
CA GLY A 101 -1.80 22.72 7.42
C GLY A 101 -3.16 22.41 8.08
N HIS A 102 -3.31 22.52 9.40
CA HIS A 102 -4.55 22.15 10.10
C HIS A 102 -5.80 22.90 9.62
N HIS A 103 -5.63 24.09 9.05
CA HIS A 103 -6.71 24.93 8.52
C HIS A 103 -7.12 24.55 7.08
N PHE A 104 -6.37 23.67 6.40
CA PHE A 104 -6.77 23.13 5.11
C PHE A 104 -7.87 22.08 5.27
N PRO A 105 -8.67 21.82 4.24
CA PRO A 105 -9.63 20.72 4.27
C PRO A 105 -8.91 19.38 4.51
N ASN A 106 -8.95 18.90 5.74
CA ASN A 106 -8.39 17.61 6.14
C ASN A 106 -9.28 16.95 7.19
N GLY A 107 -9.23 15.63 7.28
CA GLY A 107 -10.08 14.91 8.22
C GLY A 107 -9.83 13.41 8.24
N ARG A 108 -10.42 12.79 9.26
CA ARG A 108 -10.38 11.35 9.48
C ARG A 108 -11.79 10.78 9.49
N LEU A 109 -12.04 9.87 8.56
CA LEU A 109 -13.24 9.05 8.55
C LEU A 109 -13.12 7.88 9.52
N THR A 110 -14.27 7.46 10.07
CA THR A 110 -14.31 6.21 10.84
C THR A 110 -14.06 5.04 9.90
N LEU A 111 -13.24 4.07 10.33
CA LEU A 111 -12.97 2.89 9.51
C LEU A 111 -14.30 2.16 9.21
N GLY A 112 -14.57 1.86 7.93
CA GLY A 112 -15.82 1.23 7.52
C GLY A 112 -17.02 2.19 7.37
N GLN A 113 -16.83 3.49 7.58
CA GLN A 113 -17.86 4.50 7.28
C GLN A 113 -18.16 4.50 5.77
N ALA A 114 -19.43 4.27 5.42
CA ALA A 114 -19.89 4.38 4.05
C ALA A 114 -19.86 5.85 3.59
N PRO A 115 -19.62 6.11 2.28
CA PRO A 115 -19.79 7.46 1.74
C PRO A 115 -21.21 7.98 1.99
N GLU A 116 -21.32 9.19 2.50
CA GLU A 116 -22.60 9.83 2.80
C GLU A 116 -22.75 11.11 1.97
N LYS A 117 -23.90 11.26 1.30
CA LYS A 117 -24.29 12.51 0.64
C LYS A 117 -24.87 13.48 1.67
N PRO A 118 -24.59 14.79 1.58
CA PRO A 118 -25.03 15.74 2.59
C PRO A 118 -26.55 15.95 2.59
N VAL A 119 -27.09 16.40 3.72
CA VAL A 119 -28.38 17.07 3.80
C VAL A 119 -28.18 18.53 3.41
N PHE A 120 -28.95 19.05 2.45
CA PHE A 120 -28.89 20.48 2.12
C PHE A 120 -29.79 21.26 3.09
N VAL A 121 -29.20 22.27 3.74
CA VAL A 121 -29.86 23.14 4.71
C VAL A 121 -29.89 24.56 4.16
N PHE A 122 -31.06 25.04 3.77
CA PHE A 122 -31.21 26.37 3.17
C PHE A 122 -31.41 27.45 4.22
N THR A 123 -30.53 28.45 4.20
CA THR A 123 -30.56 29.58 5.14
C THR A 123 -31.78 30.48 4.91
N GLY A 124 -32.34 30.99 6.01
CA GLY A 124 -33.41 31.98 5.99
C GLY A 124 -32.90 33.42 5.81
N MET A 125 -33.60 34.37 6.45
CA MET A 125 -33.26 35.80 6.46
C MET A 125 -32.16 36.15 7.47
N GLY A 126 -31.36 37.18 7.17
CA GLY A 126 -30.27 37.69 8.03
C GLY A 126 -28.85 37.61 7.44
N PRO A 127 -28.45 36.56 6.68
CA PRO A 127 -27.08 36.42 6.20
C PRO A 127 -26.77 37.22 4.92
N GLN A 128 -27.78 37.81 4.27
CA GLN A 128 -27.61 38.59 3.05
C GLN A 128 -26.72 39.81 3.24
N TRP A 129 -25.94 40.16 2.23
CA TRP A 129 -25.04 41.31 2.23
C TRP A 129 -24.81 41.82 0.80
N TRP A 130 -24.35 43.06 0.66
CA TRP A 130 -24.42 43.81 -0.60
C TRP A 130 -23.62 43.20 -1.75
N ALA A 131 -22.59 42.39 -1.47
CA ALA A 131 -21.75 41.77 -2.49
C ALA A 131 -21.98 40.27 -2.67
N MET A 132 -23.02 39.69 -2.06
CA MET A 132 -23.27 38.26 -2.13
C MET A 132 -23.53 37.78 -3.58
N GLY A 133 -22.85 36.70 -3.96
CA GLY A 133 -22.96 36.03 -5.26
C GLY A 133 -22.33 36.79 -6.42
N ARG A 134 -21.66 37.93 -6.20
CA ARG A 134 -21.10 38.76 -7.28
C ARG A 134 -19.87 38.12 -7.90
N GLU A 135 -18.97 37.59 -7.08
CA GLU A 135 -17.77 36.92 -7.58
C GLU A 135 -18.17 35.65 -8.35
N LEU A 136 -19.13 34.87 -7.84
CA LEU A 136 -19.64 33.70 -8.54
C LEU A 136 -20.37 34.06 -9.84
N LEU A 137 -21.13 35.16 -9.84
CA LEU A 137 -21.75 35.68 -11.06
C LEU A 137 -20.70 35.98 -12.11
N ASP A 138 -19.56 36.57 -11.72
CA ASP A 138 -18.48 36.96 -12.61
C ASP A 138 -17.59 35.78 -13.07
N THR A 139 -17.43 34.75 -12.25
CA THR A 139 -16.39 33.72 -12.46
C THR A 139 -16.91 32.31 -12.76
N GLU A 140 -18.13 31.95 -12.35
CA GLU A 140 -18.65 30.58 -12.49
C GLU A 140 -19.85 30.54 -13.46
N PRO A 141 -19.66 30.05 -14.71
CA PRO A 141 -20.70 30.07 -15.75
C PRO A 141 -22.01 29.39 -15.36
N VAL A 142 -21.94 28.27 -14.61
CA VAL A 142 -23.14 27.54 -14.15
C VAL A 142 -23.96 28.36 -13.16
N TYR A 143 -23.29 29.08 -12.26
CA TYR A 143 -23.95 29.98 -11.34
C TYR A 143 -24.59 31.14 -12.12
N ARG A 144 -23.83 31.74 -13.05
CA ARG A 144 -24.30 32.85 -13.89
C ARG A 144 -25.56 32.51 -14.67
N GLU A 145 -25.57 31.39 -15.39
CA GLU A 145 -26.72 30.98 -16.20
C GLU A 145 -27.99 30.80 -15.34
N MET A 146 -27.84 30.16 -14.18
CA MET A 146 -28.98 29.98 -13.26
C MET A 146 -29.45 31.32 -12.71
N ALA A 147 -28.54 32.20 -12.31
CA ALA A 147 -28.86 33.53 -11.80
C ALA A 147 -29.59 34.40 -12.86
N GLU A 148 -29.11 34.41 -14.10
CA GLU A 148 -29.72 35.11 -15.24
C GLU A 148 -31.10 34.54 -15.58
N ARG A 149 -31.27 33.21 -15.50
CA ARG A 149 -32.57 32.58 -15.67
C ARG A 149 -33.56 32.99 -14.58
N CYS A 150 -33.12 33.02 -13.32
CA CYS A 150 -33.94 33.51 -12.22
C CYS A 150 -34.36 34.96 -12.45
N ASP A 151 -33.43 35.81 -12.86
CA ASP A 151 -33.67 37.23 -13.12
C ASP A 151 -34.63 37.46 -14.30
N ALA A 152 -34.51 36.67 -15.37
CA ALA A 152 -35.42 36.74 -16.51
C ALA A 152 -36.87 36.41 -16.13
N ILE A 153 -37.08 35.43 -15.23
CA ILE A 153 -38.41 35.11 -14.69
C ILE A 153 -38.86 36.22 -13.74
N PHE A 154 -37.98 36.66 -12.84
CA PHE A 154 -38.29 37.70 -11.86
C PHE A 154 -38.71 39.01 -12.53
N ARG A 155 -38.02 39.45 -13.60
CA ARG A 155 -38.38 40.64 -14.39
C ARG A 155 -39.82 40.58 -14.93
N LYS A 156 -40.29 39.41 -15.35
CA LYS A 156 -41.66 39.24 -15.87
C LYS A 156 -42.73 39.47 -14.81
N ILE A 157 -42.41 39.15 -13.54
CA ILE A 157 -43.34 39.25 -12.41
C ILE A 157 -43.22 40.63 -11.73
N ALA A 158 -41.99 41.07 -11.48
CA ALA A 158 -41.69 42.24 -10.68
C ALA A 158 -41.57 43.55 -11.49
N GLY A 159 -41.30 43.46 -12.80
CA GLY A 159 -41.06 44.62 -13.67
C GLY A 159 -39.67 45.27 -13.53
N TRP A 160 -38.76 44.69 -12.75
CA TRP A 160 -37.39 45.16 -12.55
C TRP A 160 -36.42 43.99 -12.35
N SER A 161 -35.11 44.26 -12.43
CA SER A 161 -34.04 43.26 -12.38
C SER A 161 -33.50 43.05 -10.97
N ILE A 162 -33.57 41.81 -10.47
CA ILE A 162 -32.98 41.45 -9.18
C ILE A 162 -31.46 41.42 -9.25
N LEU A 163 -30.88 41.04 -10.39
CA LEU A 163 -29.42 41.03 -10.56
C LEU A 163 -28.83 42.42 -10.63
N GLU A 164 -29.52 43.40 -11.23
CA GLU A 164 -29.07 44.80 -11.21
C GLU A 164 -29.04 45.34 -9.78
N GLU A 165 -29.98 44.93 -8.91
CA GLU A 165 -29.96 45.29 -7.51
C GLU A 165 -28.84 44.59 -6.73
N MET A 166 -28.62 43.30 -6.96
CA MET A 166 -27.50 42.54 -6.37
C MET A 166 -26.12 43.04 -6.85
N GLY A 167 -26.06 43.66 -8.03
CA GLY A 167 -24.83 44.22 -8.60
C GLY A 167 -24.46 45.62 -8.08
N ARG A 168 -25.31 46.24 -7.26
CA ARG A 168 -25.04 47.59 -6.73
C ARG A 168 -23.84 47.60 -5.79
N ASN A 169 -23.16 48.75 -5.74
CA ASN A 169 -22.12 48.98 -4.73
C ASN A 169 -22.75 49.12 -3.33
N GLU A 170 -21.92 49.02 -2.29
CA GLU A 170 -22.37 49.07 -0.89
C GLU A 170 -23.19 50.32 -0.54
N LYS A 171 -22.83 51.49 -1.07
CA LYS A 171 -23.48 52.76 -0.75
C LYS A 171 -24.91 52.84 -1.31
N ASP A 172 -25.14 52.22 -2.46
CA ASP A 172 -26.42 52.26 -3.18
C ASP A 172 -27.26 50.99 -2.99
N SER A 173 -26.72 49.99 -2.28
CA SER A 173 -27.36 48.68 -2.10
C SER A 173 -28.53 48.77 -1.14
N ARG A 174 -29.66 48.19 -1.54
CA ARG A 174 -30.86 48.04 -0.70
C ARG A 174 -31.10 46.59 -0.32
N ILE A 175 -30.06 45.75 -0.36
CA ILE A 175 -30.16 44.30 -0.13
C ILE A 175 -30.71 43.94 1.25
N THR A 176 -30.68 44.87 2.21
CA THR A 176 -31.24 44.70 3.55
C THR A 176 -32.77 44.82 3.58
N GLN A 177 -33.39 45.43 2.56
CA GLN A 177 -34.83 45.58 2.45
C GLN A 177 -35.47 44.23 2.08
N THR A 178 -36.48 43.79 2.84
CA THR A 178 -37.06 42.43 2.75
C THR A 178 -37.47 41.99 1.34
N HIS A 179 -38.14 42.88 0.60
CA HIS A 179 -38.62 42.62 -0.76
C HIS A 179 -37.51 42.47 -1.81
N ILE A 180 -36.26 42.78 -1.44
CA ILE A 180 -35.05 42.57 -2.25
C ILE A 180 -34.29 41.37 -1.67
N ALA A 181 -34.07 41.37 -0.36
CA ALA A 181 -33.32 40.37 0.37
C ALA A 181 -33.80 38.93 0.11
N GLN A 182 -35.11 38.70 0.15
CA GLN A 182 -35.68 37.36 0.00
C GLN A 182 -35.53 36.81 -1.43
N PRO A 183 -35.93 37.55 -2.49
CA PRO A 183 -35.61 37.17 -3.87
C PRO A 183 -34.12 36.97 -4.11
N ALA A 184 -33.27 37.89 -3.64
CA ALA A 184 -31.83 37.78 -3.83
C ALA A 184 -31.24 36.54 -3.15
N ASN A 185 -31.69 36.21 -1.94
CA ASN A 185 -31.29 34.98 -1.25
C ASN A 185 -31.72 33.73 -2.02
N PHE A 186 -32.93 33.71 -2.58
CA PHE A 186 -33.39 32.61 -3.45
C PHE A 186 -32.53 32.49 -4.71
N VAL A 187 -32.25 33.60 -5.41
CA VAL A 187 -31.41 33.61 -6.62
C VAL A 187 -30.03 33.02 -6.33
N LEU A 188 -29.40 33.46 -5.23
CA LEU A 188 -28.10 32.95 -4.80
C LEU A 188 -28.16 31.46 -4.44
N GLN A 189 -29.15 31.03 -3.66
CA GLN A 189 -29.31 29.62 -3.29
C GLN A 189 -29.61 28.72 -4.50
N ALA A 190 -30.41 29.20 -5.47
CA ALA A 190 -30.67 28.52 -6.75
C ALA A 190 -29.38 28.35 -7.56
N GLY A 191 -28.57 29.42 -7.66
CA GLY A 191 -27.23 29.37 -8.28
C GLY A 191 -26.30 28.37 -7.59
N LEU A 192 -26.25 28.37 -6.25
CA LEU A 192 -25.46 27.42 -5.48
C LEU A 192 -25.94 25.96 -5.65
N ILE A 193 -27.26 25.72 -5.73
CA ILE A 193 -27.80 24.38 -6.04
C ILE A 193 -27.27 23.90 -7.39
N ALA A 194 -27.34 24.75 -8.43
CA ALA A 194 -26.84 24.42 -9.76
C ALA A 194 -25.33 24.15 -9.73
N LEU A 195 -24.58 25.00 -9.02
CA LEU A 195 -23.12 24.85 -8.89
C LEU A 195 -22.73 23.57 -8.16
N TRP A 196 -23.35 23.24 -7.01
CA TRP A 196 -23.09 21.99 -6.30
C TRP A 196 -23.39 20.75 -7.15
N ARG A 197 -24.53 20.76 -7.86
CA ARG A 197 -24.88 19.69 -8.80
C ARG A 197 -23.84 19.55 -9.92
N SER A 198 -23.30 20.67 -10.42
CA SER A 198 -22.24 20.65 -11.43
C SER A 198 -20.91 20.11 -10.94
N LYS A 199 -20.71 19.96 -9.62
CA LYS A 199 -19.55 19.30 -9.01
C LYS A 199 -19.87 17.87 -8.54
N GLY A 200 -21.04 17.34 -8.90
CA GLY A 200 -21.50 16.00 -8.52
C GLY A 200 -22.03 15.89 -7.08
N ILE A 201 -22.14 17.01 -6.35
CA ILE A 201 -22.68 17.03 -5.00
C ILE A 201 -24.20 17.16 -5.07
N THR A 202 -24.89 16.14 -4.55
CA THR A 202 -26.36 16.05 -4.53
C THR A 202 -26.83 15.72 -3.12
N PRO A 203 -27.96 16.28 -2.67
CA PRO A 203 -28.46 16.02 -1.33
C PRO A 203 -29.09 14.62 -1.20
N THR A 204 -29.01 14.05 0.00
CA THR A 204 -29.80 12.87 0.39
C THR A 204 -31.16 13.26 0.99
N ALA A 205 -31.22 14.42 1.64
CA ALA A 205 -32.42 15.05 2.15
C ALA A 205 -32.25 16.58 2.15
N ILE A 206 -33.35 17.29 2.30
CA ILE A 206 -33.41 18.75 2.20
C ILE A 206 -34.24 19.32 3.35
N VAL A 207 -33.82 20.47 3.89
CA VAL A 207 -34.57 21.28 4.84
C VAL A 207 -34.28 22.76 4.60
N GLY A 208 -35.26 23.63 4.85
CA GLY A 208 -35.08 25.08 4.74
C GLY A 208 -35.54 25.79 6.00
N HIS A 209 -34.91 26.92 6.33
CA HIS A 209 -35.29 27.74 7.48
C HIS A 209 -36.11 28.95 7.02
N SER A 210 -37.39 29.05 7.42
CA SER A 210 -38.28 30.15 7.01
C SER A 210 -38.32 30.33 5.48
N VAL A 211 -37.82 31.47 4.96
CA VAL A 211 -37.72 31.74 3.52
C VAL A 211 -36.82 30.75 2.78
N GLY A 212 -35.87 30.13 3.47
CA GLY A 212 -35.05 29.05 2.91
C GLY A 212 -35.88 27.86 2.45
N GLU A 213 -37.11 27.69 2.94
CA GLU A 213 -38.02 26.66 2.44
C GLU A 213 -38.42 26.85 0.97
N VAL A 214 -38.38 28.08 0.43
CA VAL A 214 -38.64 28.33 -1.00
C VAL A 214 -37.56 27.63 -1.84
N SER A 215 -36.31 27.79 -1.46
CA SER A 215 -35.17 27.10 -2.08
C SER A 215 -35.20 25.60 -1.83
N ALA A 216 -35.64 25.15 -0.64
CA ALA A 216 -35.81 23.74 -0.32
C ALA A 216 -36.87 23.06 -1.20
N ALA A 217 -38.01 23.73 -1.41
CA ALA A 217 -39.08 23.26 -2.26
C ALA A 217 -38.65 23.21 -3.73
N TYR A 218 -37.90 24.22 -4.22
CA TYR A 218 -37.30 24.17 -5.56
C TYR A 218 -36.25 23.04 -5.69
N ALA A 219 -35.32 22.95 -4.75
CA ALA A 219 -34.22 21.98 -4.79
C ALA A 219 -34.71 20.53 -4.79
N SER A 220 -35.81 20.25 -4.10
CA SER A 220 -36.43 18.94 -4.01
C SER A 220 -37.34 18.60 -5.19
N GLY A 221 -37.65 19.55 -6.08
CA GLY A 221 -38.60 19.39 -7.18
C GLY A 221 -40.06 19.69 -6.82
N ALA A 222 -40.37 19.94 -5.54
CA ALA A 222 -41.72 20.27 -5.07
C ALA A 222 -42.31 21.54 -5.71
N LEU A 223 -41.46 22.52 -6.05
CA LEU A 223 -41.83 23.68 -6.86
C LEU A 223 -41.01 23.74 -8.15
N SER A 224 -41.60 24.31 -9.20
CA SER A 224 -40.85 24.76 -10.39
C SER A 224 -39.99 25.98 -10.06
N LEU A 225 -39.05 26.33 -10.95
CA LEU A 225 -38.25 27.54 -10.77
C LEU A 225 -39.15 28.79 -10.81
N GLU A 226 -40.09 28.79 -11.73
CA GLU A 226 -41.08 29.84 -11.94
C GLU A 226 -41.98 30.02 -10.71
N ASP A 227 -42.49 28.94 -10.14
CA ASP A 227 -43.31 28.97 -8.92
C ASP A 227 -42.50 29.45 -7.71
N ALA A 228 -41.27 28.99 -7.54
CA ALA A 228 -40.42 29.40 -6.43
C ALA A 228 -40.08 30.89 -6.48
N ILE A 229 -39.84 31.45 -7.67
CA ILE A 229 -39.64 32.89 -7.86
C ILE A 229 -40.92 33.67 -7.59
N THR A 230 -42.07 33.14 -8.04
CA THR A 230 -43.40 33.71 -7.78
C THR A 230 -43.66 33.80 -6.28
N VAL A 231 -43.43 32.71 -5.53
CA VAL A 231 -43.50 32.70 -4.07
C VAL A 231 -42.55 33.72 -3.47
N SER A 232 -41.28 33.72 -3.86
CA SER A 232 -40.27 34.64 -3.30
C SER A 232 -40.63 36.11 -3.51
N PHE A 233 -41.17 36.47 -4.68
CA PHE A 233 -41.62 37.82 -4.98
C PHE A 233 -42.87 38.21 -4.18
N HIS A 234 -43.95 37.45 -4.26
CA HIS A 234 -45.21 37.82 -3.60
C HIS A 234 -45.10 37.76 -2.08
N ARG A 235 -44.38 36.77 -1.53
CA ARG A 235 -44.10 36.69 -0.08
C ARG A 235 -43.38 37.94 0.41
N SER A 236 -42.32 38.35 -0.29
CA SER A 236 -41.46 39.44 0.16
C SER A 236 -42.07 40.82 -0.05
N ARG A 237 -42.81 41.05 -1.16
CA ARG A 237 -43.54 42.31 -1.40
C ARG A 237 -44.66 42.52 -0.37
N LEU A 238 -45.35 41.45 0.03
CA LEU A 238 -46.46 41.54 0.99
C LEU A 238 -45.94 41.70 2.41
N GLN A 239 -44.88 40.97 2.79
CA GLN A 239 -44.25 41.19 4.09
C GLN A 239 -43.71 42.62 4.25
N ARG A 240 -43.26 43.27 3.18
CA ARG A 240 -42.86 44.69 3.22
C ARG A 240 -43.98 45.62 3.73
N THR A 241 -45.26 45.33 3.47
CA THR A 241 -46.36 46.24 3.84
C THR A 241 -46.61 46.31 5.35
N VAL A 242 -46.04 45.37 6.11
CA VAL A 242 -46.09 45.32 7.58
C VAL A 242 -44.74 45.62 8.23
N ALA A 243 -43.77 46.14 7.47
CA ALA A 243 -42.49 46.58 8.02
C ALA A 243 -42.67 47.66 9.10
N GLY A 244 -41.92 47.55 10.18
CA GLY A 244 -41.98 48.43 11.35
C GLY A 244 -43.11 48.14 12.35
N GLN A 245 -43.99 47.17 12.09
CA GLN A 245 -45.12 46.85 12.99
C GLN A 245 -44.77 45.86 14.12
N GLY A 246 -43.50 45.46 14.26
CA GLY A 246 -43.06 44.53 15.32
C GLY A 246 -41.56 44.26 15.29
N LYS A 247 -41.07 43.47 16.25
CA LYS A 247 -39.66 43.10 16.42
C LYS A 247 -39.49 41.58 16.57
N MET A 248 -38.23 41.13 16.54
CA MET A 248 -37.86 39.74 16.86
C MET A 248 -36.70 39.72 17.85
N LEU A 249 -36.80 38.85 18.85
CA LEU A 249 -35.84 38.70 19.94
C LEU A 249 -35.30 37.27 19.94
N ALA A 250 -34.01 37.07 19.62
CA ALA A 250 -33.36 35.78 19.83
C ALA A 250 -33.13 35.59 21.32
N VAL A 251 -33.47 34.41 21.86
CA VAL A 251 -33.37 34.10 23.30
C VAL A 251 -32.74 32.73 23.52
N GLY A 252 -31.91 32.63 24.54
CA GLY A 252 -31.20 31.43 24.97
C GLY A 252 -31.99 30.61 25.99
N LEU A 253 -33.19 30.17 25.66
CA LEU A 253 -34.09 29.43 26.56
C LEU A 253 -34.56 28.10 25.97
N PRO A 254 -34.90 27.12 26.83
CA PRO A 254 -35.75 25.99 26.45
C PRO A 254 -37.14 26.44 25.98
N GLU A 255 -37.77 25.62 25.14
CA GLU A 255 -39.11 25.91 24.62
C GLU A 255 -40.15 26.04 25.75
N GLU A 256 -40.06 25.20 26.79
CA GLU A 256 -40.97 25.22 27.92
C GLU A 256 -40.92 26.53 28.72
N GLU A 257 -39.72 27.08 28.93
CA GLU A 257 -39.55 28.35 29.65
C GLU A 257 -40.02 29.54 28.82
N ALA A 258 -39.77 29.51 27.51
CA ALA A 258 -40.27 30.54 26.62
C ALA A 258 -41.79 30.48 26.46
N ASP A 259 -42.41 29.30 26.53
CA ASP A 259 -43.86 29.16 26.50
C ASP A 259 -44.52 29.85 27.71
N ALA A 260 -43.90 29.75 28.89
CA ALA A 260 -44.34 30.48 30.08
C ALA A 260 -44.28 32.02 29.90
N LEU A 261 -43.30 32.54 29.14
CA LEU A 261 -43.24 33.97 28.80
C LEU A 261 -44.40 34.36 27.87
N LEU A 262 -44.76 33.49 26.91
CA LEU A 262 -45.91 33.75 26.03
C LEU A 262 -47.23 33.80 26.83
N ASP A 263 -47.40 32.93 27.82
CA ASP A 263 -48.57 32.95 28.72
C ASP A 263 -48.59 34.22 29.60
N LYS A 264 -47.43 34.63 30.11
CA LYS A 264 -47.29 35.82 30.96
C LYS A 264 -47.57 37.13 30.22
N TYR A 265 -47.00 37.30 29.02
CA TYR A 265 -47.03 38.55 28.27
C TYR A 265 -48.13 38.62 27.20
N GLY A 266 -48.79 37.50 26.90
CA GLY A 266 -49.92 37.40 25.97
C GLY A 266 -49.53 36.79 24.61
N ARG A 267 -50.15 35.66 24.27
CA ARG A 267 -49.93 34.90 23.01
C ARG A 267 -50.43 35.63 21.76
N ASP A 268 -51.27 36.65 21.92
CA ASP A 268 -51.73 37.56 20.88
C ASP A 268 -50.72 38.66 20.56
N LYS A 269 -49.84 38.99 21.52
CA LYS A 269 -48.81 40.03 21.37
C LYS A 269 -47.47 39.49 20.91
N ILE A 270 -47.05 38.36 21.48
CA ILE A 270 -45.80 37.69 21.14
C ILE A 270 -46.06 36.22 20.85
N SER A 271 -45.28 35.65 19.94
CA SER A 271 -45.33 34.24 19.58
C SER A 271 -43.93 33.69 19.35
N PHE A 272 -43.81 32.37 19.28
CA PHE A 272 -42.61 31.73 18.75
C PHE A 272 -42.41 32.16 17.29
N GLY A 273 -41.25 32.74 17.00
CA GLY A 273 -40.79 32.99 15.65
C GLY A 273 -40.08 31.77 15.07
N ALA A 274 -39.10 31.24 15.80
CA ALA A 274 -38.34 30.05 15.43
C ALA A 274 -37.87 29.30 16.67
N VAL A 275 -37.85 27.96 16.59
CA VAL A 275 -37.21 27.08 17.57
C VAL A 275 -36.04 26.40 16.85
N ASN A 276 -34.82 26.90 17.07
CA ASN A 276 -33.63 26.50 16.32
C ASN A 276 -32.91 25.31 16.95
N SER A 277 -32.87 25.27 18.28
CA SER A 277 -32.28 24.18 19.06
C SER A 277 -33.00 24.07 20.42
N PRO A 278 -32.63 23.09 21.26
CA PRO A 278 -33.19 22.96 22.61
C PRO A 278 -32.91 24.15 23.54
N THR A 279 -31.96 25.02 23.20
CA THR A 279 -31.53 26.16 24.03
C THR A 279 -31.51 27.48 23.27
N ALA A 280 -31.93 27.50 21.99
CA ALA A 280 -31.93 28.71 21.17
C ALA A 280 -33.22 28.81 20.36
N LEU A 281 -34.00 29.85 20.66
CA LEU A 281 -35.25 30.17 19.98
C LEU A 281 -35.36 31.67 19.70
N THR A 282 -36.41 32.06 19.00
CA THR A 282 -36.67 33.45 18.66
C THR A 282 -38.12 33.76 18.95
N LEU A 283 -38.37 34.81 19.71
CA LEU A 283 -39.70 35.38 19.95
C LEU A 283 -39.97 36.49 18.94
N SER A 284 -41.22 36.66 18.56
CA SER A 284 -41.64 37.56 17.48
C SER A 284 -42.98 38.17 17.78
N GLY A 285 -43.15 39.47 17.53
CA GLY A 285 -44.41 40.16 17.78
C GLY A 285 -44.24 41.62 18.13
N ASP A 286 -45.06 42.07 19.07
CA ASP A 286 -45.11 43.46 19.55
C ASP A 286 -43.77 43.92 20.16
N GLY A 287 -43.29 45.09 19.71
CA GLY A 287 -41.97 45.59 20.07
C GLY A 287 -41.85 45.97 21.55
N GLU A 288 -42.84 46.68 22.09
CA GLU A 288 -42.85 47.11 23.49
C GLU A 288 -42.94 45.91 24.45
N THR A 289 -43.71 44.89 24.06
CA THR A 289 -43.81 43.65 24.83
C THR A 289 -42.48 42.88 24.82
N LEU A 290 -41.81 42.79 23.67
CA LEU A 290 -40.50 42.14 23.59
C LEU A 290 -39.40 42.90 24.35
N GLU A 291 -39.48 44.22 24.48
CA GLU A 291 -38.57 45.01 25.34
C GLU A 291 -38.72 44.61 26.81
N LYS A 292 -39.95 44.48 27.31
CA LYS A 292 -40.19 44.00 28.68
C LYS A 292 -39.73 42.56 28.91
N VAL A 293 -39.84 41.71 27.89
CA VAL A 293 -39.29 40.35 27.93
C VAL A 293 -37.76 40.41 27.97
N ALA A 294 -37.13 41.26 27.16
CA ALA A 294 -35.69 41.43 27.16
C ALA A 294 -35.18 41.92 28.53
N GLU A 295 -35.82 42.91 29.14
CA GLU A 295 -35.51 43.40 30.50
C GLU A 295 -35.57 42.26 31.54
N GLU A 296 -36.64 41.46 31.55
CA GLU A 296 -36.74 40.30 32.46
C GLU A 296 -35.64 39.26 32.20
N LEU A 297 -35.28 39.01 30.95
CA LEU A 297 -34.22 38.07 30.61
C LEU A 297 -32.84 38.60 30.98
N GLU A 298 -32.60 39.91 30.86
CA GLU A 298 -31.38 40.57 31.33
C GLU A 298 -31.23 40.47 32.85
N GLU A 299 -32.31 40.69 33.61
CA GLU A 299 -32.33 40.50 35.07
C GLU A 299 -32.04 39.04 35.48
N ARG A 300 -32.43 38.08 34.64
CA ARG A 300 -32.18 36.64 34.82
C ARG A 300 -30.82 36.18 34.29
N GLU A 301 -30.00 37.09 33.75
CA GLU A 301 -28.71 36.80 33.08
C GLU A 301 -28.85 35.79 31.92
N VAL A 302 -30.01 35.77 31.25
CA VAL A 302 -30.29 34.91 30.10
C VAL A 302 -29.97 35.64 28.80
N PHE A 303 -29.25 34.96 27.90
CA PHE A 303 -28.94 35.51 26.58
C PHE A 303 -30.21 35.95 25.85
N ASN A 304 -30.26 37.22 25.47
CA ASN A 304 -31.27 37.74 24.58
C ASN A 304 -30.66 38.82 23.67
N ARG A 305 -31.12 38.89 22.42
CA ARG A 305 -30.64 39.87 21.44
C ARG A 305 -31.68 40.15 20.38
N PHE A 306 -32.02 41.44 20.20
CA PHE A 306 -32.87 41.85 19.10
C PHE A 306 -32.19 41.57 17.76
N LEU A 307 -32.94 40.93 16.86
CA LEU A 307 -32.50 40.67 15.50
C LEU A 307 -32.62 41.95 14.67
N GLN A 308 -31.64 42.21 13.81
CA GLN A 308 -31.67 43.35 12.87
C GLN A 308 -32.60 43.05 11.68
N VAL A 309 -33.88 42.95 11.96
CA VAL A 309 -34.95 42.79 10.97
C VAL A 309 -36.03 43.83 11.23
N GLU A 310 -36.59 44.39 10.16
CA GLU A 310 -37.68 45.38 10.23
C GLU A 310 -39.06 44.75 10.46
N LEU A 311 -39.12 43.42 10.68
CA LEU A 311 -40.34 42.63 10.63
C LEU A 311 -40.38 41.59 11.76
N ALA A 312 -41.56 41.45 12.37
CA ALA A 312 -41.90 40.33 13.25
C ALA A 312 -42.38 39.12 12.43
N TYR A 313 -41.47 38.42 11.74
CA TYR A 313 -41.81 37.19 10.99
C TYR A 313 -42.41 36.12 11.91
N HIS A 314 -43.32 35.28 11.40
CA HIS A 314 -43.89 34.15 12.15
C HIS A 314 -44.69 34.62 13.39
N SER A 315 -45.45 35.71 13.24
CA SER A 315 -46.26 36.33 14.29
C SER A 315 -47.69 36.64 13.80
N PRO A 316 -48.64 36.94 14.72
CA PRO A 316 -49.99 37.34 14.37
C PRO A 316 -50.09 38.54 13.41
N ILE A 317 -49.06 39.39 13.33
CA ILE A 317 -49.01 40.50 12.37
C ILE A 317 -49.14 40.01 10.92
N MET A 318 -48.69 38.79 10.63
CA MET A 318 -48.74 38.18 9.30
C MET A 318 -50.17 37.77 8.88
N ASP A 319 -51.12 37.67 9.81
CA ASP A 319 -52.51 37.28 9.51
C ASP A 319 -53.17 38.27 8.53
N LYS A 320 -52.78 39.56 8.57
CA LYS A 320 -53.25 40.61 7.66
C LYS A 320 -52.90 40.34 6.19
N LEU A 321 -51.88 39.53 5.93
CA LEU A 321 -51.38 39.27 4.58
C LEU A 321 -52.04 38.06 3.92
N ARG A 322 -52.85 37.29 4.68
CA ARG A 322 -53.34 35.98 4.28
C ARG A 322 -54.17 36.01 3.00
N GLU A 323 -55.13 36.92 2.91
CA GLU A 323 -56.06 36.99 1.76
C GLU A 323 -55.33 37.29 0.44
N GLU A 324 -54.45 38.29 0.45
CA GLU A 324 -53.66 38.68 -0.72
C GLU A 324 -52.60 37.62 -1.07
N MET A 325 -52.00 36.94 -0.08
CA MET A 325 -51.11 35.80 -0.31
C MET A 325 -51.83 34.65 -1.01
N LEU A 326 -53.03 34.28 -0.54
CA LEU A 326 -53.83 33.21 -1.17
C LEU A 326 -54.16 33.54 -2.62
N THR A 327 -54.55 34.79 -2.87
CA THR A 327 -54.89 35.26 -4.22
C THR A 327 -53.66 35.28 -5.13
N SER A 328 -52.54 35.84 -4.65
CA SER A 328 -51.30 35.97 -5.42
C SER A 328 -50.64 34.63 -5.77
N LEU A 329 -50.92 33.58 -5.01
CA LEU A 329 -50.29 32.26 -5.14
C LEU A 329 -51.29 31.17 -5.57
N ALA A 330 -52.49 31.55 -6.01
CA ALA A 330 -53.56 30.60 -6.35
C ALA A 330 -53.18 29.62 -7.48
N ASP A 331 -52.34 30.07 -8.41
CA ASP A 331 -51.98 29.31 -9.61
C ASP A 331 -50.76 28.39 -9.44
N LEU A 332 -50.15 28.37 -8.24
CA LEU A 332 -49.02 27.48 -7.96
C LEU A 332 -49.36 26.03 -8.29
N GLN A 333 -48.38 25.28 -8.79
CA GLN A 333 -48.52 23.85 -9.11
C GLN A 333 -47.58 23.00 -8.25
N PRO A 334 -47.82 22.84 -6.94
CA PRO A 334 -46.97 22.05 -6.08
C PRO A 334 -46.95 20.59 -6.50
N ARG A 335 -45.78 19.98 -6.38
CA ARG A 335 -45.56 18.57 -6.70
C ARG A 335 -45.05 17.84 -5.48
N ARG A 336 -45.16 16.51 -5.52
CA ARG A 336 -44.48 15.66 -4.55
C ARG A 336 -42.95 15.86 -4.72
N PRO A 337 -42.19 16.04 -3.62
CA PRO A 337 -40.73 16.12 -3.68
C PRO A 337 -40.10 14.84 -4.28
N ASP A 338 -39.12 15.00 -5.15
CA ASP A 338 -38.28 13.92 -5.70
C ASP A 338 -37.18 13.49 -4.71
N ILE A 339 -36.79 14.40 -3.81
CA ILE A 339 -35.79 14.20 -2.76
C ILE A 339 -36.49 14.38 -1.40
N PRO A 340 -36.19 13.55 -0.39
CA PRO A 340 -36.76 13.71 0.95
C PRO A 340 -36.65 15.14 1.46
N LEU A 341 -37.79 15.77 1.73
CA LEU A 341 -37.90 17.16 2.15
C LEU A 341 -38.55 17.22 3.53
N TYR A 342 -37.94 17.96 4.45
CA TYR A 342 -38.47 18.18 5.80
C TYR A 342 -38.97 19.61 5.91
N SER A 343 -40.27 19.75 6.20
CA SER A 343 -40.90 21.04 6.45
C SER A 343 -40.57 21.48 7.88
N THR A 344 -40.13 22.72 8.04
CA THR A 344 -39.96 23.37 9.34
C THR A 344 -41.24 24.02 9.84
N VAL A 345 -42.28 24.16 9.01
CA VAL A 345 -43.63 24.53 9.49
C VAL A 345 -44.22 23.39 10.35
N THR A 346 -44.12 22.15 9.86
CA THR A 346 -44.65 20.97 10.57
C THR A 346 -43.62 20.25 11.45
N GLY A 347 -42.34 20.44 11.15
CA GLY A 347 -41.21 19.71 11.72
C GLY A 347 -41.18 18.23 11.34
N LYS A 348 -41.72 17.87 10.17
CA LYS A 348 -41.87 16.48 9.70
C LYS A 348 -41.45 16.35 8.23
N LEU A 349 -41.24 15.10 7.80
CA LEU A 349 -41.07 14.73 6.40
C LEU A 349 -42.34 15.07 5.62
N VAL A 350 -42.16 15.63 4.42
CA VAL A 350 -43.23 15.95 3.48
C VAL A 350 -43.64 14.69 2.71
N ASP A 351 -44.92 14.35 2.73
CA ASP A 351 -45.49 13.13 2.13
C ASP A 351 -46.40 13.38 0.91
N GLY A 352 -46.59 14.64 0.50
CA GLY A 352 -47.45 15.02 -0.64
C GLY A 352 -47.12 16.39 -1.26
N PRO A 353 -47.92 16.87 -2.22
CA PRO A 353 -47.75 18.17 -2.88
C PRO A 353 -48.23 19.33 -1.98
N MET A 354 -47.58 19.54 -0.83
CA MET A 354 -48.09 20.43 0.21
C MET A 354 -47.74 21.92 0.04
N TYR A 355 -46.87 22.30 -0.90
CA TYR A 355 -46.33 23.68 -1.02
C TYR A 355 -47.26 24.64 -1.78
N ASP A 356 -48.56 24.58 -1.50
CA ASP A 356 -49.60 25.44 -2.09
C ASP A 356 -49.68 26.82 -1.43
N ALA A 357 -50.63 27.65 -1.88
CA ALA A 357 -50.83 28.99 -1.33
C ALA A 357 -51.14 28.97 0.19
N VAL A 358 -51.88 27.97 0.69
CA VAL A 358 -52.22 27.83 2.11
C VAL A 358 -50.96 27.56 2.91
N TYR A 359 -50.10 26.67 2.44
CA TYR A 359 -48.82 26.40 3.07
C TYR A 359 -47.94 27.64 3.15
N TRP A 360 -47.90 28.48 2.11
CA TRP A 360 -47.10 29.71 2.16
C TRP A 360 -47.67 30.76 3.11
N CYS A 361 -48.98 30.80 3.33
CA CYS A 361 -49.58 31.55 4.44
C CYS A 361 -49.13 31.00 5.80
N ASP A 362 -49.13 29.68 5.96
CA ASP A 362 -48.66 29.04 7.19
C ASP A 362 -47.16 29.25 7.40
N ASN A 363 -46.34 29.20 6.34
CA ASN A 363 -44.89 29.43 6.40
C ASN A 363 -44.54 30.81 6.95
N ILE A 364 -45.29 31.86 6.58
CA ILE A 364 -45.02 33.21 7.11
C ILE A 364 -45.59 33.41 8.51
N ARG A 365 -46.58 32.62 8.93
CA ARG A 365 -47.36 32.83 10.15
C ARG A 365 -46.97 31.91 11.31
N GLN A 366 -46.72 30.64 11.04
CA GLN A 366 -46.41 29.61 12.03
C GLN A 366 -44.92 29.65 12.42
N PRO A 367 -44.57 29.19 13.63
CA PRO A 367 -43.18 29.12 14.08
C PRO A 367 -42.34 28.17 13.22
N VAL A 368 -41.07 28.54 12.98
CA VAL A 368 -40.08 27.66 12.34
C VAL A 368 -39.61 26.58 13.31
N ARG A 369 -40.08 25.35 13.17
CA ARG A 369 -39.70 24.16 13.95
C ARG A 369 -38.39 23.52 13.45
N PHE A 370 -37.33 24.33 13.34
CA PHE A 370 -36.05 23.88 12.80
C PHE A 370 -35.39 22.78 13.65
N ALA A 371 -35.39 22.92 14.98
CA ALA A 371 -34.87 21.91 15.90
C ALA A 371 -35.50 20.53 15.66
N LYS A 372 -36.82 20.50 15.54
CA LYS A 372 -37.59 19.27 15.31
C LYS A 372 -37.25 18.62 13.97
N ALA A 373 -37.11 19.41 12.90
CA ALA A 373 -36.73 18.91 11.58
C ALA A 373 -35.30 18.34 11.57
N ILE A 374 -34.33 19.05 12.16
CA ILE A 374 -32.94 18.60 12.28
C ILE A 374 -32.83 17.34 13.14
N GLN A 375 -33.53 17.28 14.27
CA GLN A 375 -33.56 16.08 15.11
C GLN A 375 -34.18 14.88 14.38
N ALA A 376 -35.21 15.10 13.55
CA ALA A 376 -35.77 14.03 12.73
C ALA A 376 -34.75 13.51 11.70
N LEU A 377 -34.01 14.40 11.04
CA LEU A 377 -32.95 14.04 10.09
C LEU A 377 -31.80 13.25 10.76
N ILE A 378 -31.38 13.66 11.95
CA ILE A 378 -30.34 12.95 12.72
C ILE A 378 -30.84 11.54 13.11
N LYS A 379 -32.09 11.44 13.58
CA LYS A 379 -32.70 10.16 13.97
C LYS A 379 -32.87 9.19 12.79
N THR A 380 -32.98 9.68 11.56
CA THR A 380 -32.98 8.85 10.34
C THR A 380 -31.58 8.50 9.82
N GLY A 381 -30.53 8.87 10.56
CA GLY A 381 -29.15 8.47 10.28
C GLY A 381 -28.33 9.46 9.46
N HIS A 382 -28.79 10.70 9.28
CA HIS A 382 -28.02 11.72 8.57
C HIS A 382 -26.93 12.33 9.48
N GLY A 383 -25.68 12.24 9.05
CA GLY A 383 -24.47 12.69 9.75
C GLY A 383 -23.72 13.82 9.06
N LEU A 384 -24.12 14.25 7.86
CA LEU A 384 -23.46 15.32 7.12
C LEU A 384 -24.48 16.36 6.64
N PHE A 385 -24.27 17.63 7.02
CA PHE A 385 -25.11 18.76 6.64
C PHE A 385 -24.30 19.77 5.82
N LEU A 386 -24.88 20.29 4.75
CA LEU A 386 -24.33 21.38 3.96
C LEU A 386 -25.26 22.59 4.04
N GLU A 387 -24.78 23.66 4.66
CA GLU A 387 -25.49 24.92 4.73
C GLU A 387 -25.36 25.67 3.39
N VAL A 388 -26.50 25.92 2.73
CA VAL A 388 -26.59 26.55 1.42
C VAL A 388 -27.15 27.96 1.59
N GLY A 389 -26.28 28.96 1.43
CA GLY A 389 -26.61 30.36 1.65
C GLY A 389 -25.38 31.27 1.55
N PRO A 390 -25.55 32.58 1.72
CA PRO A 390 -24.47 33.56 1.56
C PRO A 390 -23.53 33.64 2.78
N HIS A 391 -23.91 33.10 3.93
CA HIS A 391 -23.10 33.07 5.15
C HIS A 391 -23.66 32.03 6.15
N PRO A 392 -22.81 31.31 6.91
CA PRO A 392 -23.26 30.33 7.90
C PRO A 392 -23.94 31.00 9.10
N VAL A 393 -25.20 30.63 9.36
CA VAL A 393 -25.99 31.08 10.51
C VAL A 393 -26.71 29.92 11.21
N LEU A 394 -26.80 28.73 10.58
CA LEU A 394 -27.52 27.57 11.12
C LEU A 394 -26.59 26.52 11.75
N GLY A 395 -25.29 26.54 11.43
CA GLY A 395 -24.33 25.55 11.91
C GLY A 395 -24.29 25.35 13.43
N ASN A 396 -24.40 26.42 14.23
CA ASN A 396 -24.43 26.29 15.70
C ASN A 396 -25.71 25.60 16.19
N ALA A 397 -26.87 25.98 15.65
CA ALA A 397 -28.14 25.34 15.98
C ALA A 397 -28.13 23.84 15.61
N ILE A 398 -27.54 23.47 14.47
CA ILE A 398 -27.37 22.06 14.09
C ILE A 398 -26.49 21.34 15.12
N LYS A 399 -25.33 21.90 15.50
CA LYS A 399 -24.42 21.31 16.51
C LYS A 399 -25.10 21.12 17.86
N GLU A 400 -25.92 22.06 18.31
CA GLU A 400 -26.68 21.92 19.56
C GLU A 400 -27.70 20.77 19.50
N ASN A 401 -28.41 20.61 18.38
CA ASN A 401 -29.32 19.47 18.19
C ASN A 401 -28.57 18.12 18.14
N VAL A 402 -27.39 18.09 17.52
CA VAL A 402 -26.52 16.89 17.49
C VAL A 402 -26.09 16.50 18.90
N SER A 403 -25.63 17.48 19.70
CA SER A 403 -25.24 17.28 21.09
C SER A 403 -26.41 16.80 21.95
N ALA A 404 -27.60 17.38 21.79
CA ALA A 404 -28.79 17.00 22.53
C ALA A 404 -29.22 15.54 22.27
N LEU A 405 -28.99 15.04 21.07
CA LEU A 405 -29.26 13.63 20.70
C LEU A 405 -28.08 12.70 20.98
N ARG A 406 -26.94 13.21 21.48
CA ARG A 406 -25.67 12.46 21.63
C ARG A 406 -25.24 11.76 20.33
N ALA A 407 -25.53 12.39 19.19
CA ALA A 407 -25.21 11.90 17.87
C ALA A 407 -23.85 12.44 17.40
N LYS A 408 -23.38 11.96 16.24
CA LYS A 408 -22.22 12.52 15.53
C LYS A 408 -22.69 13.05 14.19
N ALA A 409 -22.58 14.35 13.98
CA ALA A 409 -22.79 14.95 12.67
C ALA A 409 -21.86 16.15 12.46
N GLN A 410 -21.61 16.46 11.19
CA GLN A 410 -20.71 17.53 10.78
C GLN A 410 -21.43 18.49 9.84
N VAL A 411 -20.99 19.75 9.83
CA VAL A 411 -21.61 20.83 9.05
C VAL A 411 -20.55 21.47 8.17
N ALA A 412 -20.78 21.45 6.86
CA ALA A 412 -20.06 22.25 5.87
C ALA A 412 -20.90 23.48 5.50
N LEU A 413 -20.24 24.52 4.99
CA LEU A 413 -20.88 25.77 4.57
C LEU A 413 -20.60 26.04 3.10
N SER A 414 -21.52 26.67 2.38
CA SER A 414 -21.29 26.99 0.96
C SER A 414 -20.45 28.26 0.78
N LEU A 415 -20.80 29.33 1.50
CA LEU A 415 -20.16 30.64 1.40
C LEU A 415 -20.05 31.28 2.78
N LYS A 416 -19.15 32.27 2.88
CA LYS A 416 -18.98 33.09 4.07
C LYS A 416 -18.80 34.54 3.64
N ARG A 417 -19.71 35.41 4.10
CA ARG A 417 -19.64 36.86 3.94
C ARG A 417 -18.23 37.42 4.18
N GLN A 418 -17.82 38.34 3.31
CA GLN A 418 -16.50 39.00 3.30
C GLN A 418 -15.31 38.05 3.05
N GLU A 419 -15.54 36.84 2.54
CA GLU A 419 -14.49 35.95 2.03
C GLU A 419 -14.65 35.76 0.52
N PRO A 420 -13.56 35.45 -0.22
CA PRO A 420 -13.64 35.17 -1.65
C PRO A 420 -14.55 33.96 -1.91
N GLU A 421 -15.62 34.15 -2.66
CA GLU A 421 -16.73 33.21 -2.79
C GLU A 421 -16.30 31.92 -3.49
N LEU A 422 -15.44 32.06 -4.51
CA LEU A 422 -14.95 30.92 -5.27
C LEU A 422 -14.06 30.03 -4.40
N ASP A 423 -13.09 30.64 -3.71
CA ASP A 423 -12.17 29.92 -2.83
C ASP A 423 -12.92 29.25 -1.67
N THR A 424 -13.90 29.93 -1.07
CA THR A 424 -14.73 29.37 0.01
C THR A 424 -15.59 28.20 -0.49
N PHE A 425 -16.18 28.29 -1.68
CA PHE A 425 -16.95 27.19 -2.28
C PHE A 425 -16.07 25.95 -2.54
N TYR A 426 -14.89 26.12 -3.12
CA TYR A 426 -13.99 24.98 -3.37
C TYR A 426 -13.38 24.41 -2.08
N ARG A 427 -13.14 25.24 -1.06
CA ARG A 427 -12.81 24.76 0.31
C ARG A 427 -13.91 23.88 0.87
N ALA A 428 -15.16 24.29 0.74
CA ALA A 428 -16.31 23.50 1.15
C ALA A 428 -16.43 22.17 0.38
N LEU A 429 -16.09 22.15 -0.91
CA LEU A 429 -15.99 20.90 -1.68
C LEU A 429 -14.90 19.96 -1.11
N GLY A 430 -13.77 20.54 -0.71
CA GLY A 430 -12.71 19.82 0.01
C GLY A 430 -13.17 19.27 1.36
N ASP A 431 -13.88 20.08 2.13
CA ASP A 431 -14.43 19.68 3.42
C ASP A 431 -15.42 18.53 3.23
N LEU A 432 -16.34 18.61 2.25
CA LEU A 432 -17.25 17.50 1.95
C LEU A 432 -16.49 16.20 1.62
N TYR A 433 -15.42 16.27 0.84
CA TYR A 433 -14.57 15.12 0.52
C TYR A 433 -13.91 14.50 1.77
N THR A 434 -13.36 15.33 2.65
CA THR A 434 -12.68 14.86 3.88
C THR A 434 -13.66 14.36 4.92
N LEU A 435 -14.90 14.87 4.89
CA LEU A 435 -16.05 14.44 5.70
C LEU A 435 -16.74 13.17 5.19
N GLY A 436 -16.36 12.68 4.00
CA GLY A 436 -16.77 11.37 3.50
C GLY A 436 -17.78 11.42 2.35
N CYS A 437 -18.21 12.60 1.93
CA CYS A 437 -18.96 12.78 0.70
C CYS A 437 -18.02 12.67 -0.50
N LEU A 438 -18.15 11.61 -1.30
CA LEU A 438 -17.32 11.44 -2.49
C LEU A 438 -17.88 12.29 -3.64
N PRO A 439 -17.13 13.27 -4.17
CA PRO A 439 -17.51 13.96 -5.40
C PRO A 439 -17.57 12.96 -6.57
N ASP A 440 -18.44 13.20 -7.56
CA ASP A 440 -18.35 12.45 -8.80
C ASP A 440 -17.15 12.95 -9.61
N TRP A 441 -16.05 12.22 -9.52
CA TRP A 441 -14.79 12.56 -10.19
C TRP A 441 -14.93 12.68 -11.71
N ARG A 442 -15.90 11.99 -12.33
CA ARG A 442 -16.15 12.10 -13.77
C ARG A 442 -16.80 13.43 -14.14
N ILE A 443 -17.56 14.01 -13.21
CA ILE A 443 -18.16 15.33 -13.38
C ILE A 443 -17.12 16.43 -13.15
N LEU A 444 -16.24 16.25 -12.15
CA LEU A 444 -15.15 17.21 -11.88
C LEU A 444 -14.07 17.22 -12.96
N TYR A 445 -13.84 16.09 -13.62
CA TYR A 445 -12.88 15.95 -14.72
C TYR A 445 -13.55 15.34 -15.96
N PRO A 446 -14.43 16.10 -16.65
CA PRO A 446 -15.25 15.57 -17.73
C PRO A 446 -14.43 15.17 -18.96
N GLU A 447 -13.35 15.90 -19.25
CA GLU A 447 -12.39 15.60 -20.32
C GLU A 447 -11.42 14.47 -19.94
N GLY A 448 -11.49 13.98 -18.70
CA GLY A 448 -10.50 13.07 -18.14
C GLY A 448 -9.11 13.71 -17.99
N GLY A 449 -8.09 12.86 -18.12
CA GLY A 449 -6.69 13.25 -18.09
C GLY A 449 -5.81 12.10 -18.59
N ARG A 450 -4.56 12.40 -18.97
CA ARG A 450 -3.55 11.39 -19.24
C ARG A 450 -3.04 10.85 -17.90
N PHE A 451 -2.77 9.54 -17.88
CA PHE A 451 -2.27 8.90 -16.67
C PHE A 451 -0.89 9.43 -16.30
N VAL A 452 -0.76 9.89 -15.06
CA VAL A 452 0.51 10.27 -14.44
C VAL A 452 0.82 9.30 -13.31
N ARG A 453 2.02 8.72 -13.33
CA ARG A 453 2.51 7.91 -12.22
C ARG A 453 2.84 8.82 -11.03
N LEU A 454 1.89 8.97 -10.12
CA LEU A 454 2.04 9.76 -8.91
C LEU A 454 2.97 9.08 -7.89
N PRO A 455 3.44 9.81 -6.85
CA PRO A 455 4.31 9.25 -5.81
C PRO A 455 3.74 7.99 -5.15
N HIS A 456 4.64 7.12 -4.70
CA HIS A 456 4.31 5.91 -3.97
C HIS A 456 3.84 6.21 -2.54
N TYR A 457 2.97 5.37 -2.02
CA TYR A 457 2.48 5.45 -0.65
C TYR A 457 3.62 5.36 0.39
N PRO A 458 3.71 6.27 1.37
CA PRO A 458 4.70 6.22 2.44
C PRO A 458 4.29 5.21 3.51
N TRP A 459 4.68 3.95 3.29
CA TRP A 459 4.54 2.91 4.31
C TRP A 459 5.29 3.32 5.57
N GLN A 460 4.57 3.35 6.70
CA GLN A 460 5.14 3.56 8.03
C GLN A 460 5.79 2.25 8.46
N ARG A 461 6.99 2.00 7.94
CA ARG A 461 7.70 0.73 8.06
C ARG A 461 8.08 0.51 9.53
N GLN A 462 7.35 -0.40 10.17
CA GLN A 462 7.72 -0.99 11.44
C GLN A 462 8.04 -2.47 11.19
N THR A 463 9.08 -2.97 11.86
CA THR A 463 9.46 -4.38 11.77
C THR A 463 8.52 -5.19 12.63
N TYR A 464 7.57 -5.85 11.98
CA TYR A 464 6.74 -6.88 12.60
C TYR A 464 7.23 -8.25 12.12
N TRP A 465 8.44 -8.62 12.56
CA TRP A 465 9.01 -9.94 12.33
C TRP A 465 9.03 -10.71 13.65
N LEU A 466 8.38 -11.87 13.67
CA LEU A 466 8.44 -12.84 14.75
C LEU A 466 9.18 -14.05 14.20
N GLU A 467 10.50 -14.05 14.37
CA GLU A 467 11.34 -15.21 14.06
C GLU A 467 11.44 -16.07 15.33
N SER A 468 11.13 -17.36 15.23
CA SER A 468 11.32 -18.30 16.34
C SER A 468 12.82 -18.50 16.60
N GLU A 469 13.17 -18.90 17.83
CA GLU A 469 14.57 -19.26 18.13
C GLU A 469 15.06 -20.39 17.22
N GLU A 470 14.21 -21.37 16.93
CA GLU A 470 14.47 -22.46 15.97
C GLU A 470 14.73 -21.94 14.56
N SER A 471 13.88 -21.04 14.03
CA SER A 471 14.09 -20.46 12.69
C SER A 471 15.32 -19.55 12.62
N ARG A 472 15.64 -18.87 13.73
CA ARG A 472 16.87 -18.07 13.84
C ARG A 472 18.10 -18.98 13.88
N PHE A 473 18.02 -20.09 14.60
CA PHE A 473 19.05 -21.11 14.68
C PHE A 473 19.28 -21.79 13.32
N ASP A 474 18.22 -22.22 12.63
CA ASP A 474 18.34 -22.80 11.27
C ASP A 474 18.99 -21.83 10.28
N ARG A 475 18.72 -20.51 10.44
CA ARG A 475 19.24 -19.48 9.54
C ARG A 475 20.67 -19.04 9.87
N LEU A 476 21.08 -19.06 11.14
CA LEU A 476 22.33 -18.46 11.61
C LEU A 476 23.31 -19.47 12.25
N GLY A 477 22.86 -20.64 12.69
CA GLY A 477 23.59 -21.53 13.60
C GLY A 477 23.83 -20.91 14.99
N ASP A 478 24.53 -21.63 15.87
CA ASP A 478 25.17 -21.04 17.05
C ASP A 478 26.68 -20.87 16.78
N PRO A 479 27.24 -19.65 16.82
CA PRO A 479 28.66 -19.41 16.60
C PRO A 479 29.60 -20.13 17.59
N SER A 480 29.06 -20.58 18.74
CA SER A 480 29.81 -21.33 19.74
C SER A 480 29.94 -22.83 19.45
N ASP A 481 29.18 -23.37 18.49
CA ASP A 481 29.24 -24.77 18.12
C ASP A 481 30.48 -25.09 17.25
N HIS A 482 31.00 -26.31 17.41
CA HIS A 482 32.14 -26.76 16.61
C HIS A 482 31.72 -27.09 15.17
N PRO A 483 32.39 -26.56 14.12
CA PRO A 483 31.93 -26.66 12.71
C PRO A 483 31.68 -28.07 12.16
N LEU A 484 32.28 -29.11 12.75
CA LEU A 484 32.03 -30.52 12.38
C LEU A 484 31.22 -31.33 13.40
N LEU A 485 31.30 -31.00 14.70
CA LEU A 485 30.60 -31.77 15.73
C LEU A 485 29.16 -31.27 15.86
N GLY A 486 28.98 -29.95 15.71
CA GLY A 486 27.71 -29.25 15.85
C GLY A 486 27.25 -29.14 17.28
N HIS A 487 25.95 -28.87 17.43
CA HIS A 487 25.30 -28.69 18.71
C HIS A 487 24.87 -30.02 19.32
N ARG A 488 24.78 -30.05 20.65
CA ARG A 488 24.23 -31.19 21.37
C ARG A 488 22.70 -31.24 21.20
N VAL A 489 22.17 -32.33 20.66
CA VAL A 489 20.73 -32.52 20.56
C VAL A 489 20.14 -33.00 21.88
N ASN A 490 18.90 -32.59 22.15
CA ASN A 490 18.19 -32.95 23.38
C ASN A 490 17.58 -34.36 23.29
N THR A 491 18.43 -35.38 23.34
CA THR A 491 18.06 -36.80 23.36
C THR A 491 18.57 -37.50 24.62
N PRO A 492 17.97 -38.62 25.05
CA PRO A 492 18.48 -39.43 26.16
C PRO A 492 19.91 -39.91 25.92
N GLU A 493 20.23 -40.30 24.68
CA GLU A 493 21.58 -40.60 24.24
C GLU A 493 22.37 -39.30 24.02
N MET A 494 23.68 -39.30 24.32
CA MET A 494 24.54 -38.17 24.02
C MET A 494 24.79 -38.12 22.51
N ALA A 495 24.17 -37.15 21.85
CA ALA A 495 24.30 -36.96 20.41
C ALA A 495 24.50 -35.49 20.03
N TRP A 496 25.19 -35.26 18.92
CA TRP A 496 25.40 -33.96 18.32
C TRP A 496 25.05 -34.00 16.84
N GLU A 497 24.55 -32.89 16.32
CA GLU A 497 24.11 -32.78 14.93
C GLU A 497 24.68 -31.55 14.23
N GLN A 498 25.17 -31.76 13.01
CA GLN A 498 25.69 -30.71 12.13
C GLN A 498 25.33 -30.98 10.66
N PRO A 499 24.70 -30.04 9.94
CA PRO A 499 24.58 -30.15 8.49
C PRO A 499 25.95 -30.02 7.83
N ILE A 500 26.27 -30.92 6.90
CA ILE A 500 27.52 -30.88 6.13
C ILE A 500 27.27 -30.12 4.84
N ASN A 501 27.73 -28.88 4.78
CA ASN A 501 27.63 -28.04 3.60
C ASN A 501 28.89 -27.18 3.41
N GLY A 502 29.03 -26.63 2.19
CA GLY A 502 30.17 -25.79 1.83
C GLY A 502 30.17 -24.41 2.49
N GLN A 503 29.08 -23.99 3.15
CA GLN A 503 29.01 -22.71 3.84
C GLN A 503 29.76 -22.75 5.18
N TYR A 504 29.64 -23.85 5.94
CA TYR A 504 30.36 -24.05 7.20
C TYR A 504 31.73 -24.71 7.02
N LEU A 505 31.93 -25.42 5.91
CA LEU A 505 33.17 -26.14 5.59
C LEU A 505 33.70 -25.67 4.23
N PRO A 506 34.26 -24.45 4.12
CA PRO A 506 34.67 -23.85 2.84
C PRO A 506 35.77 -24.66 2.13
N TRP A 507 36.57 -25.44 2.87
CA TRP A 507 37.59 -26.32 2.33
C TRP A 507 37.02 -27.65 1.79
N LEU A 508 35.77 -28.01 2.09
CA LEU A 508 35.22 -29.34 1.77
C LEU A 508 35.26 -29.66 0.27
N SER A 509 34.93 -28.69 -0.58
CA SER A 509 34.93 -28.85 -2.05
C SER A 509 36.32 -29.15 -2.62
N GLU A 510 37.38 -28.94 -1.86
CA GLU A 510 38.77 -29.14 -2.26
C GLU A 510 39.32 -30.53 -1.92
N HIS A 511 38.60 -31.35 -1.15
CA HIS A 511 38.92 -32.77 -0.99
C HIS A 511 38.21 -33.58 -2.06
N ARG A 512 38.84 -33.73 -3.23
CA ARG A 512 38.27 -34.47 -4.36
C ARG A 512 39.03 -35.77 -4.61
N ILE A 513 38.30 -36.87 -4.68
CA ILE A 513 38.82 -38.20 -5.04
C ILE A 513 37.92 -38.76 -6.14
N GLN A 514 38.50 -39.13 -7.27
CA GLN A 514 37.85 -39.58 -8.49
C GLN A 514 36.75 -38.61 -8.93
N ASP A 515 37.07 -37.30 -8.90
CA ASP A 515 36.19 -36.17 -9.18
C ASP A 515 35.03 -35.94 -8.20
N LEU A 516 34.84 -36.81 -7.21
CA LEU A 516 33.81 -36.67 -6.16
C LEU A 516 34.34 -35.85 -4.98
N THR A 517 33.51 -34.97 -4.45
CA THR A 517 33.79 -34.30 -3.16
C THR A 517 33.51 -35.28 -2.02
N ILE A 518 34.55 -35.65 -1.27
CA ILE A 518 34.47 -36.61 -0.18
C ILE A 518 34.83 -35.90 1.13
N LEU A 519 34.08 -36.18 2.21
CA LEU A 519 34.50 -35.75 3.55
C LEU A 519 35.76 -36.53 3.96
N PRO A 520 36.92 -35.87 4.21
CA PRO A 520 38.17 -36.57 4.47
C PRO A 520 38.10 -37.41 5.75
N GLY A 521 38.84 -38.53 5.79
CA GLY A 521 38.98 -39.34 7.01
C GLY A 521 39.49 -38.53 8.21
N ALA A 522 40.31 -37.51 7.94
CA ALA A 522 40.77 -36.54 8.94
C ALA A 522 39.65 -35.74 9.61
N ALA A 523 38.50 -35.52 8.95
CA ALA A 523 37.34 -34.86 9.54
C ALA A 523 36.70 -35.72 10.64
N TYR A 524 36.61 -37.05 10.44
CA TYR A 524 36.10 -37.94 11.48
C TYR A 524 37.02 -38.00 12.70
N VAL A 525 38.33 -37.90 12.48
CA VAL A 525 39.30 -37.76 13.58
C VAL A 525 39.06 -36.47 14.35
N GLU A 526 38.87 -35.35 13.65
CA GLU A 526 38.60 -34.06 14.29
C GLU A 526 37.27 -34.07 15.06
N ILE A 527 36.21 -34.69 14.53
CA ILE A 527 34.96 -34.91 15.27
C ILE A 527 35.22 -35.68 16.57
N GLY A 528 36.04 -36.73 16.51
CA GLY A 528 36.44 -37.48 17.70
C GLY A 528 37.22 -36.63 18.72
N LEU A 529 38.12 -35.75 18.27
CA LEU A 529 38.89 -34.85 19.13
C LEU A 529 38.02 -33.72 19.73
N ALA A 530 37.09 -33.18 18.95
CA ALA A 530 36.11 -32.20 19.41
C ALA A 530 35.18 -32.83 20.45
N LEU A 531 34.70 -34.06 20.20
CA LEU A 531 33.92 -34.82 21.17
C LEU A 531 34.72 -35.13 22.44
N LEU A 532 35.99 -35.49 22.30
CA LEU A 532 36.89 -35.68 23.46
C LEU A 532 36.99 -34.40 24.29
N ASN A 533 37.14 -33.24 23.66
CA ASN A 533 37.20 -31.95 24.34
C ASN A 533 35.89 -31.63 25.08
N GLU A 534 34.74 -31.90 24.46
CA GLU A 534 33.41 -31.74 25.05
C GLU A 534 33.21 -32.64 26.28
N ILE A 535 33.58 -33.91 26.19
CA ILE A 535 33.44 -34.88 27.28
C ILE A 535 34.47 -34.64 28.40
N ALA A 536 35.66 -34.13 28.07
CA ALA A 536 36.75 -33.92 29.01
C ALA A 536 36.74 -32.53 29.68
N ASP A 537 35.68 -31.74 29.48
CA ASP A 537 35.51 -30.39 30.04
C ASP A 537 36.70 -29.46 29.68
N GLY A 538 37.05 -29.42 28.38
CA GLY A 538 38.10 -28.55 27.85
C GLY A 538 39.54 -29.01 28.08
N LYS A 539 39.77 -30.22 28.61
CA LYS A 539 41.13 -30.78 28.75
C LYS A 539 41.73 -31.10 27.38
N VAL A 540 42.96 -30.60 27.18
CA VAL A 540 43.59 -30.59 25.86
C VAL A 540 44.10 -31.95 25.38
N ALA A 541 44.41 -32.89 26.29
CA ALA A 541 45.13 -34.11 25.95
C ALA A 541 44.33 -35.40 26.17
N GLY A 542 44.32 -36.29 25.16
CA GLY A 542 43.71 -37.62 25.23
C GLY A 542 43.88 -38.42 23.94
N ASN A 543 43.26 -39.59 23.88
CA ASN A 543 43.43 -40.54 22.77
C ASN A 543 42.12 -40.87 22.08
N LEU A 544 42.24 -41.13 20.77
CA LEU A 544 41.27 -41.91 20.01
C LEU A 544 41.85 -43.30 19.76
N GLU A 545 41.05 -44.33 19.95
CA GLU A 545 41.46 -45.74 19.79
C GLU A 545 40.51 -46.45 18.82
N ASP A 546 41.06 -47.38 18.03
CA ASP A 546 40.32 -48.19 17.05
C ASP A 546 39.37 -47.36 16.17
N VAL A 547 39.88 -46.23 15.64
CA VAL A 547 39.10 -45.38 14.72
C VAL A 547 39.01 -46.09 13.39
N ARG A 548 37.79 -46.40 12.94
CA ARG A 548 37.53 -47.07 11.67
C ARG A 548 36.67 -46.19 10.79
N PHE A 549 37.04 -46.10 9.52
CA PHE A 549 36.28 -45.43 8.47
C PHE A 549 35.53 -46.51 7.67
N GLU A 550 34.24 -46.66 7.95
CA GLU A 550 33.40 -47.73 7.43
C GLU A 550 32.91 -47.43 6.00
N GLN A 551 32.58 -46.16 5.72
CA GLN A 551 32.08 -45.73 4.42
C GLN A 551 32.40 -44.24 4.18
N ALA A 552 32.86 -43.91 2.98
CA ALA A 552 33.11 -42.52 2.57
C ALA A 552 31.79 -41.74 2.44
N LEU A 553 31.76 -40.50 2.95
CA LEU A 553 30.64 -39.58 2.72
C LEU A 553 30.93 -38.76 1.46
N VAL A 554 30.14 -38.98 0.41
CA VAL A 554 30.16 -38.17 -0.81
C VAL A 554 29.18 -37.00 -0.64
N VAL A 555 29.66 -35.76 -0.81
CA VAL A 555 28.85 -34.54 -0.67
C VAL A 555 28.60 -33.97 -2.06
N ALA A 556 27.41 -34.22 -2.59
CA ALA A 556 27.00 -33.72 -3.91
C ALA A 556 26.50 -32.27 -3.84
N SER A 557 26.67 -31.51 -4.93
CA SER A 557 26.13 -30.16 -5.04
C SER A 557 24.60 -30.19 -4.87
N GLY A 558 24.07 -29.43 -3.90
CA GLY A 558 22.64 -29.38 -3.59
C GLY A 558 22.13 -30.45 -2.61
N ASN A 559 23.00 -31.34 -2.11
CA ASN A 559 22.67 -32.24 -1.00
C ASN A 559 23.51 -31.88 0.23
N GLU A 560 22.85 -31.45 1.30
CA GLU A 560 23.47 -31.09 2.58
C GLU A 560 23.11 -32.16 3.62
N PRO A 561 23.85 -33.29 3.67
CA PRO A 561 23.51 -34.36 4.58
C PRO A 561 23.63 -33.92 6.04
N GLN A 562 22.67 -34.34 6.86
CA GLN A 562 22.72 -34.16 8.30
C GLN A 562 23.70 -35.17 8.89
N LEU A 563 24.82 -34.71 9.45
CA LEU A 563 25.74 -35.55 10.22
C LEU A 563 25.26 -35.62 11.68
N ARG A 564 25.32 -36.82 12.26
CA ARG A 564 25.03 -37.09 13.67
C ARG A 564 26.15 -37.90 14.30
N THR A 565 26.72 -37.36 15.37
CA THR A 565 27.70 -38.07 16.21
C THR A 565 27.00 -38.56 17.46
N GLN A 566 27.07 -39.87 17.74
CA GLN A 566 26.53 -40.47 18.96
C GLN A 566 27.67 -40.98 19.84
N TYR A 567 27.55 -40.80 21.16
CA TYR A 567 28.53 -41.24 22.14
C TYR A 567 27.88 -42.09 23.24
N ASP A 568 28.46 -43.27 23.48
CA ASP A 568 28.14 -44.14 24.61
C ASP A 568 29.17 -43.91 25.73
N PRO A 569 28.80 -43.27 26.85
CA PRO A 569 29.73 -42.99 27.94
C PRO A 569 30.16 -44.24 28.73
N VAL A 570 29.38 -45.33 28.68
CA VAL A 570 29.69 -46.58 29.38
C VAL A 570 30.79 -47.32 28.63
N ARG A 571 30.64 -47.45 27.32
CA ARG A 571 31.63 -48.11 26.45
C ARG A 571 32.78 -47.18 26.04
N ARG A 572 32.60 -45.87 26.21
CA ARG A 572 33.47 -44.79 25.71
C ARG A 572 33.67 -44.86 24.20
N THR A 573 32.63 -45.27 23.47
CA THR A 573 32.67 -45.41 22.02
C THR A 573 31.81 -44.34 21.36
N PHE A 574 32.26 -43.84 20.22
CA PHE A 574 31.49 -42.93 19.38
C PHE A 574 31.23 -43.53 17.99
N SER A 575 30.16 -43.07 17.36
CA SER A 575 29.81 -43.41 15.98
C SER A 575 29.28 -42.19 15.25
N ILE A 576 29.61 -42.08 13.97
CA ILE A 576 29.31 -40.93 13.12
C ILE A 576 28.46 -41.43 11.96
N HIS A 577 27.25 -40.88 11.85
CA HIS A 577 26.28 -41.23 10.83
C HIS A 577 25.89 -40.02 10.01
N THR A 578 25.42 -40.22 8.78
CA THR A 578 24.74 -39.16 8.04
C THR A 578 23.38 -39.60 7.54
N ARG A 579 22.52 -38.62 7.25
CA ARG A 579 21.23 -38.80 6.59
C ARG A 579 21.00 -37.66 5.60
N ASN A 580 20.73 -38.00 4.35
CA ASN A 580 20.38 -37.01 3.32
C ASN A 580 19.05 -36.31 3.64
N VAL A 581 18.87 -35.09 3.15
CA VAL A 581 17.62 -34.34 3.30
C VAL A 581 16.47 -35.12 2.65
N GLY A 582 15.44 -35.46 3.44
CA GLY A 582 14.31 -36.28 3.00
C GLY A 582 14.52 -37.80 3.05
N GLY A 583 15.72 -38.28 3.37
CA GLY A 583 16.03 -39.70 3.56
C GLY A 583 15.52 -40.27 4.89
N GLN A 584 15.20 -41.56 4.93
CA GLN A 584 14.74 -42.25 6.15
C GLN A 584 15.83 -43.07 6.87
N SER A 585 16.92 -43.43 6.18
CA SER A 585 17.99 -44.27 6.73
C SER A 585 19.23 -43.46 7.11
N TRP A 586 19.87 -43.85 8.21
CA TRP A 586 21.18 -43.34 8.63
C TRP A 586 22.29 -44.25 8.10
N THR A 587 23.33 -43.67 7.51
CA THR A 587 24.51 -44.40 7.01
C THR A 587 25.66 -44.23 8.00
N LEU A 588 26.29 -45.33 8.44
CA LEU A 588 27.45 -45.30 9.34
C LEU A 588 28.72 -45.02 8.54
N HIS A 589 29.43 -43.95 8.91
CA HIS A 589 30.67 -43.55 8.23
C HIS A 589 31.93 -43.85 9.04
N ALA A 590 31.89 -43.63 10.36
CA ALA A 590 33.04 -43.86 11.21
C ALA A 590 32.64 -44.26 12.63
N ARG A 591 33.53 -44.98 13.32
CA ARG A 591 33.40 -45.30 14.74
C ARG A 591 34.77 -45.33 15.41
N GLY A 592 34.81 -45.14 16.72
CA GLY A 592 36.04 -45.25 17.50
C GLY A 592 35.76 -45.21 19.00
N ALA A 593 36.83 -45.22 19.79
CA ALA A 593 36.76 -45.12 21.25
C ALA A 593 37.58 -43.94 21.77
N LEU A 594 37.16 -43.39 22.91
CA LEU A 594 37.83 -42.29 23.60
C LEU A 594 38.55 -42.81 24.85
N SER A 595 39.78 -42.37 25.07
CA SER A 595 40.52 -42.63 26.30
C SER A 595 41.12 -41.34 26.86
N LEU A 596 40.84 -41.07 28.14
CA LEU A 596 41.27 -39.85 28.84
C LEU A 596 42.61 -40.04 29.53
N GLY A 597 43.43 -38.98 29.53
CA GLY A 597 44.60 -38.89 30.39
C GLY A 597 45.87 -39.47 29.78
N ILE A 598 46.48 -38.69 28.89
CA ILE A 598 47.86 -38.92 28.43
C ILE A 598 48.78 -37.81 28.87
N SER A 599 50.06 -38.15 29.04
CA SER A 599 51.13 -37.17 29.27
C SER A 599 52.00 -37.05 28.02
N PRO A 600 52.41 -35.83 27.63
CA PRO A 600 53.33 -35.65 26.52
C PRO A 600 54.68 -36.34 26.79
N PRO A 601 55.35 -36.86 25.75
CA PRO A 601 56.67 -37.44 25.90
C PRO A 601 57.68 -36.40 26.41
N LYS A 602 58.47 -36.77 27.43
CA LYS A 602 59.41 -35.84 28.12
C LYS A 602 60.63 -35.40 27.30
N LYS A 603 60.93 -36.05 26.17
CA LYS A 603 62.10 -35.78 25.34
C LYS A 603 61.68 -35.42 23.92
N PRO A 604 62.18 -34.30 23.36
CA PRO A 604 61.91 -33.95 21.97
C PRO A 604 62.54 -34.96 21.00
N VAL A 605 61.96 -35.04 19.81
CA VAL A 605 62.43 -35.86 18.70
C VAL A 605 63.75 -35.28 18.16
N ASN A 606 64.71 -36.14 17.85
CA ASN A 606 65.99 -35.72 17.27
C ASN A 606 65.83 -35.50 15.75
N LEU A 607 65.55 -34.26 15.35
CA LEU A 607 65.33 -33.88 13.94
C LEU A 607 66.57 -34.12 13.06
N SER A 608 67.77 -33.85 13.58
CA SER A 608 69.03 -34.07 12.87
C SER A 608 69.23 -35.55 12.52
N ARG A 609 68.76 -36.45 13.39
CA ARG A 609 68.73 -37.89 13.11
C ARG A 609 67.77 -38.19 11.97
N ILE A 610 66.52 -37.72 12.01
CA ILE A 610 65.51 -38.01 10.98
C ILE A 610 65.94 -37.50 9.61
N ARG A 611 66.45 -36.26 9.54
CA ARG A 611 66.96 -35.67 8.28
C ARG A 611 68.07 -36.52 7.63
N ARG A 612 68.85 -37.26 8.43
CA ARG A 612 69.88 -38.19 7.92
C ARG A 612 69.28 -39.47 7.31
N TYR A 613 68.12 -39.92 7.80
CA TYR A 613 67.42 -41.09 7.29
C TYR A 613 66.51 -40.77 6.09
N CYS A 614 66.17 -39.51 5.87
CA CYS A 614 65.38 -39.03 4.73
C CYS A 614 66.18 -38.07 3.84
N PRO A 615 67.20 -38.55 3.08
CA PRO A 615 68.10 -37.68 2.33
C PRO A 615 67.56 -37.19 0.98
N GLU A 616 66.56 -37.85 0.39
CA GLU A 616 66.12 -37.59 -0.98
C GLU A 616 64.99 -36.55 -1.01
N PRO A 617 65.18 -35.33 -1.55
CA PRO A 617 64.09 -34.37 -1.67
C PRO A 617 63.08 -34.80 -2.75
N ILE A 618 61.79 -34.63 -2.46
CA ILE A 618 60.71 -34.75 -3.43
C ILE A 618 60.15 -33.35 -3.68
N GLU A 619 60.02 -32.98 -4.95
CA GLU A 619 59.37 -31.72 -5.33
C GLU A 619 57.84 -31.84 -5.07
N PRO A 620 57.23 -31.01 -4.19
CA PRO A 620 55.82 -31.16 -3.81
C PRO A 620 54.86 -31.06 -5.01
N SER A 621 55.16 -30.22 -5.99
CA SER A 621 54.34 -30.08 -7.21
C SER A 621 54.30 -31.38 -8.03
N ILE A 622 55.39 -32.16 -8.03
CA ILE A 622 55.44 -33.48 -8.68
C ILE A 622 54.62 -34.50 -7.89
N LEU A 623 54.68 -34.46 -6.55
CA LEU A 623 53.86 -35.31 -5.69
C LEU A 623 52.36 -35.09 -5.95
N TYR A 624 51.90 -33.84 -5.90
CA TYR A 624 50.48 -33.54 -6.11
C TYR A 624 50.02 -33.86 -7.54
N LYS A 625 50.86 -33.65 -8.55
CA LYS A 625 50.56 -34.08 -9.93
C LYS A 625 50.40 -35.60 -10.06
N ARG A 626 51.20 -36.39 -9.34
CA ARG A 626 51.05 -37.85 -9.29
C ARG A 626 49.77 -38.26 -8.57
N LEU A 627 49.45 -37.60 -7.46
CA LEU A 627 48.18 -37.83 -6.74
C LEU A 627 46.98 -37.50 -7.63
N GLU A 628 47.02 -36.41 -8.39
CA GLU A 628 46.00 -36.04 -9.36
C GLU A 628 45.83 -37.10 -10.47
N GLN A 629 46.94 -37.60 -11.04
CA GLN A 629 46.94 -38.69 -12.03
C GLN A 629 46.34 -39.99 -11.50
N ARG A 630 46.44 -40.22 -10.18
CA ARG A 630 45.86 -41.33 -9.44
C ARG A 630 44.39 -41.08 -9.04
N GLY A 631 43.80 -39.96 -9.47
CA GLY A 631 42.44 -39.62 -9.14
C GLY A 631 42.28 -38.97 -7.77
N MET A 632 43.30 -38.36 -7.18
CA MET A 632 43.18 -37.56 -5.95
C MET A 632 43.41 -36.08 -6.29
N GLN A 633 42.33 -35.38 -6.64
CA GLN A 633 42.35 -33.99 -7.09
C GLN A 633 42.25 -32.99 -5.93
N TYR A 634 43.22 -33.01 -5.01
CA TYR A 634 43.26 -32.08 -3.88
C TYR A 634 43.37 -30.61 -4.34
N GLY A 635 42.50 -29.74 -3.84
CA GLY A 635 42.59 -28.29 -4.01
C GLY A 635 43.61 -27.63 -3.05
N GLU A 636 43.77 -26.32 -3.16
CA GLU A 636 44.80 -25.53 -2.46
C GLU A 636 44.81 -25.75 -0.94
N ALA A 637 43.64 -25.81 -0.29
CA ALA A 637 43.47 -26.03 1.14
C ALA A 637 44.04 -27.38 1.61
N PHE A 638 44.04 -28.40 0.75
CA PHE A 638 44.60 -29.73 1.03
C PHE A 638 46.04 -29.92 0.52
N GLN A 639 46.58 -28.97 -0.24
CA GLN A 639 47.95 -28.99 -0.73
C GLN A 639 48.97 -28.39 0.26
N GLY A 640 48.93 -28.86 1.50
CA GLY A 640 49.71 -28.30 2.60
C GLY A 640 51.21 -28.63 2.61
N ILE A 641 51.69 -29.62 1.84
CA ILE A 641 53.09 -30.05 1.88
C ILE A 641 53.99 -29.04 1.16
N ARG A 642 54.91 -28.40 1.89
CA ARG A 642 55.85 -27.39 1.34
C ARG A 642 57.26 -27.91 1.12
N GLU A 643 57.70 -28.83 1.97
CA GLU A 643 58.95 -29.56 1.80
C GLU A 643 58.68 -31.02 2.13
N ILE A 644 59.27 -31.94 1.37
CA ILE A 644 59.23 -33.36 1.68
C ILE A 644 60.54 -34.01 1.29
N THR A 645 61.10 -34.80 2.20
CA THR A 645 62.27 -35.65 1.94
C THR A 645 61.94 -37.10 2.29
N ARG A 646 62.49 -38.02 1.50
CA ARG A 646 62.23 -39.44 1.53
C ARG A 646 63.49 -40.22 1.91
N GLY A 647 63.30 -41.29 2.67
CA GLY A 647 64.23 -42.39 2.91
C GLY A 647 63.64 -43.72 2.41
N HIS A 648 64.24 -44.85 2.80
CA HIS A 648 63.77 -46.17 2.35
C HIS A 648 62.32 -46.49 2.76
N GLU A 649 61.97 -46.24 4.03
CA GLU A 649 60.64 -46.50 4.61
C GLU A 649 60.17 -45.32 5.48
N GLU A 650 60.81 -44.17 5.32
CA GLU A 650 60.53 -42.99 6.14
C GLU A 650 60.37 -41.74 5.27
N ILE A 651 59.56 -40.79 5.71
CA ILE A 651 59.42 -39.46 5.13
C ILE A 651 59.51 -38.39 6.20
N LEU A 652 60.06 -37.24 5.85
CA LEU A 652 59.98 -36.03 6.63
C LEU A 652 59.34 -34.95 5.78
N ALA A 653 58.20 -34.44 6.21
CA ALA A 653 57.50 -33.37 5.51
C ALA A 653 57.34 -32.12 6.40
N ARG A 654 57.40 -30.94 5.78
CA ARG A 654 56.99 -29.67 6.37
C ARG A 654 55.63 -29.30 5.80
N ILE A 655 54.64 -29.18 6.68
CA ILE A 655 53.26 -28.86 6.32
C ILE A 655 53.00 -27.41 6.69
N VAL A 656 52.44 -26.66 5.75
CA VAL A 656 51.95 -25.28 5.93
C VAL A 656 50.58 -25.16 5.29
N THR A 657 49.55 -25.00 6.13
CA THR A 657 48.16 -24.75 5.68
C THR A 657 47.78 -23.28 5.85
N GLY A 658 46.86 -22.77 5.03
CA GLY A 658 46.28 -21.44 5.22
C GLY A 658 45.58 -21.30 6.58
N THR A 659 45.59 -20.09 7.14
CA THR A 659 44.88 -19.75 8.38
C THR A 659 43.49 -19.17 8.13
N ASP A 660 43.14 -18.90 6.86
CA ASP A 660 41.89 -18.26 6.45
C ASP A 660 40.63 -19.07 6.84
N PHE A 661 40.82 -20.35 7.18
CA PHE A 661 39.76 -21.29 7.57
C PHE A 661 39.79 -21.68 9.06
N ASP A 662 40.71 -21.12 9.85
CA ASP A 662 40.83 -21.42 11.29
C ASP A 662 39.84 -20.63 12.15
N PHE A 663 39.16 -19.63 11.59
CA PHE A 663 38.30 -18.70 12.31
C PHE A 663 36.82 -19.14 12.25
N ALA A 664 36.12 -19.05 13.39
CA ALA A 664 34.67 -19.07 13.43
C ALA A 664 34.12 -17.80 12.73
N PRO A 665 32.92 -17.86 12.11
CA PRO A 665 32.35 -16.73 11.40
C PRO A 665 32.32 -15.46 12.27
N GLU A 666 32.63 -14.30 11.66
CA GLU A 666 32.63 -12.97 12.27
C GLU A 666 31.26 -12.62 12.88
N SER A 667 30.98 -13.10 14.07
CA SER A 667 29.92 -12.55 14.91
C SER A 667 30.32 -12.73 16.36
N LEU A 668 31.00 -11.70 16.89
CA LEU A 668 30.86 -11.11 18.23
C LEU A 668 32.06 -10.18 18.44
N GLU A 669 31.91 -8.92 18.00
CA GLU A 669 32.78 -7.83 18.47
C GLU A 669 32.59 -7.68 20.00
N GLU A 670 33.67 -7.86 20.76
CA GLU A 670 34.15 -6.94 21.82
C GLU A 670 35.33 -7.51 22.62
N ASN A 671 35.67 -8.81 22.49
CA ASN A 671 36.74 -9.44 23.30
C ASN A 671 37.77 -10.26 22.49
N GLY A 672 38.47 -9.61 21.56
CA GLY A 672 39.63 -10.21 20.86
C GLY A 672 39.30 -11.44 19.98
N PRO A 673 40.29 -12.01 19.28
CA PRO A 673 40.08 -13.23 18.51
C PRO A 673 39.77 -14.40 19.46
N ALA A 674 38.60 -15.02 19.28
CA ALA A 674 38.25 -16.25 19.98
C ALA A 674 39.31 -17.33 19.72
N PRO A 675 39.64 -18.18 20.71
CA PRO A 675 40.53 -19.31 20.47
C PRO A 675 39.95 -20.22 19.38
N SER A 676 40.82 -20.75 18.50
CA SER A 676 40.46 -21.70 17.44
C SER A 676 39.60 -22.84 18.01
N THR A 677 38.41 -23.03 17.47
CA THR A 677 37.50 -24.14 17.80
C THR A 677 38.09 -25.50 17.39
N TRP A 678 38.91 -25.51 16.33
CA TRP A 678 39.60 -26.69 15.83
C TRP A 678 40.69 -27.20 16.78
N ARG A 679 40.69 -28.51 17.04
CA ARG A 679 41.76 -29.24 17.74
C ARG A 679 42.88 -29.58 16.77
N LEU A 680 42.50 -30.16 15.63
CA LEU A 680 43.36 -30.53 14.52
C LEU A 680 42.60 -30.38 13.21
N HIS A 681 42.73 -29.22 12.57
CA HIS A 681 42.01 -28.92 11.34
C HIS A 681 42.17 -30.05 10.29
N PRO A 682 41.09 -30.54 9.65
CA PRO A 682 41.14 -31.73 8.79
C PRO A 682 42.16 -31.63 7.65
N THR A 683 42.34 -30.45 7.06
CA THR A 683 43.34 -30.22 6.01
C THR A 683 44.78 -30.46 6.47
N ARG A 684 45.09 -30.20 7.75
CA ARG A 684 46.44 -30.41 8.33
C ARG A 684 46.74 -31.89 8.50
N LEU A 685 45.80 -32.63 9.07
CA LEU A 685 45.96 -34.06 9.30
C LEU A 685 45.90 -34.83 7.98
N ASP A 686 45.05 -34.43 7.04
CA ASP A 686 45.01 -35.05 5.71
C ASP A 686 46.32 -34.83 4.95
N ALA A 687 46.91 -33.63 4.98
CA ALA A 687 48.25 -33.39 4.44
C ALA A 687 49.33 -34.27 5.12
N ALA A 688 49.19 -34.58 6.41
CA ALA A 688 50.06 -35.53 7.09
C ALA A 688 49.87 -36.97 6.56
N PHE A 689 48.64 -37.40 6.28
CA PHE A 689 48.37 -38.68 5.62
C PHE A 689 48.95 -38.72 4.20
N GLN A 690 48.75 -37.66 3.42
CA GLN A 690 49.28 -37.53 2.06
C GLN A 690 50.81 -37.65 2.02
N SER A 691 51.52 -37.16 3.06
CA SER A 691 52.99 -37.21 3.11
C SER A 691 53.55 -38.65 3.04
N LEU A 692 52.81 -39.65 3.54
CA LEU A 692 53.19 -41.07 3.44
C LEU A 692 53.18 -41.57 2.00
N LEU A 693 52.32 -41.01 1.15
CA LEU A 693 52.24 -41.38 -0.26
C LEU A 693 53.50 -40.96 -1.05
N GLY A 694 54.33 -40.07 -0.47
CA GLY A 694 55.66 -39.76 -0.97
C GLY A 694 56.66 -40.91 -0.85
N ILE A 695 56.40 -41.93 -0.03
CA ILE A 695 57.24 -43.14 0.09
C ILE A 695 57.11 -44.04 -1.14
N LEU A 696 55.97 -43.99 -1.85
CA LEU A 696 55.66 -44.89 -2.96
C LEU A 696 56.59 -44.65 -4.18
N ASP A 697 57.00 -45.74 -4.83
CA ASP A 697 57.95 -45.74 -5.95
C ASP A 697 57.39 -45.05 -7.21
N GLU A 698 58.30 -44.61 -8.09
CA GLU A 698 57.96 -44.16 -9.43
C GLU A 698 57.47 -45.35 -10.28
N GLY A 699 56.15 -45.46 -10.49
CA GLY A 699 55.52 -46.51 -11.29
C GLY A 699 54.40 -47.29 -10.60
N ASP A 700 54.10 -46.99 -9.34
CA ASP A 700 52.92 -47.51 -8.65
C ASP A 700 51.69 -46.63 -8.97
N ASP A 701 50.70 -47.18 -9.68
CA ASP A 701 49.48 -46.46 -10.09
C ASP A 701 48.35 -46.55 -9.04
N SER A 702 48.62 -47.15 -7.88
CA SER A 702 47.63 -47.42 -6.83
C SER A 702 47.26 -46.17 -6.03
N SER A 703 45.97 -46.02 -5.73
CA SER A 703 45.42 -44.93 -4.93
C SER A 703 45.09 -45.40 -3.54
N PHE A 704 45.62 -44.76 -2.50
CA PHE A 704 45.42 -45.17 -1.12
C PHE A 704 44.63 -44.14 -0.32
N VAL A 705 43.65 -44.60 0.46
CA VAL A 705 42.90 -43.78 1.42
C VAL A 705 42.99 -44.35 2.83
N PRO A 706 42.93 -43.51 3.89
CA PRO A 706 42.82 -44.00 5.25
C PRO A 706 41.55 -44.84 5.44
N VAL A 707 41.69 -46.01 6.08
CA VAL A 707 40.55 -46.86 6.47
C VAL A 707 40.48 -47.14 7.98
N SER A 708 41.60 -47.05 8.69
CA SER A 708 41.60 -47.15 10.15
C SER A 708 42.84 -46.56 10.80
N ILE A 709 42.72 -46.15 12.06
CA ILE A 709 43.82 -45.74 12.94
C ILE A 709 43.70 -46.55 14.23
N GLY A 710 44.72 -47.36 14.53
CA GLY A 710 44.73 -48.15 15.76
C GLY A 710 44.77 -47.26 17.01
N GLN A 711 45.65 -46.24 17.02
CA GLN A 711 45.70 -45.28 18.11
C GLN A 711 46.14 -43.89 17.62
N LEU A 712 45.42 -42.85 18.01
CA LEU A 712 45.81 -41.46 17.85
C LEU A 712 45.94 -40.81 19.22
N ARG A 713 47.13 -40.28 19.52
CA ARG A 713 47.42 -39.58 20.78
C ARG A 713 47.55 -38.10 20.52
N PHE A 714 46.72 -37.31 21.17
CA PHE A 714 46.67 -35.86 20.98
C PHE A 714 47.16 -35.15 22.24
N TYR A 715 48.28 -34.42 22.13
CA TYR A 715 48.92 -33.73 23.26
C TYR A 715 48.64 -32.23 23.26
N ALA A 716 48.66 -31.61 22.08
CA ALA A 716 48.47 -30.17 21.89
C ALA A 716 48.09 -29.87 20.44
N ASN A 717 47.45 -28.73 20.19
CA ASN A 717 46.98 -28.32 18.87
C ASN A 717 48.18 -27.93 17.99
N PRO A 718 48.39 -28.58 16.82
CA PRO A 718 49.35 -28.10 15.85
C PRO A 718 48.93 -26.75 15.28
N GLY A 719 49.88 -25.81 15.22
CA GLY A 719 49.72 -24.56 14.48
C GLY A 719 49.63 -24.78 12.97
N PRO A 720 49.53 -23.69 12.18
CA PRO A 720 49.47 -23.78 10.72
C PRO A 720 50.75 -24.31 10.07
N GLU A 721 51.87 -24.32 10.79
CA GLU A 721 53.15 -24.88 10.35
C GLU A 721 53.69 -25.91 11.36
N PHE A 722 54.01 -27.10 10.86
CA PHE A 722 54.60 -28.18 11.65
C PHE A 722 55.35 -29.19 10.77
N LEU A 723 56.12 -30.07 11.41
CA LEU A 723 56.85 -31.14 10.76
C LEU A 723 56.15 -32.48 11.00
N VAL A 724 56.22 -33.37 10.01
CA VAL A 724 55.67 -34.73 10.06
C VAL A 724 56.77 -35.74 9.75
N HIS A 725 56.98 -36.70 10.65
CA HIS A 725 57.79 -37.89 10.37
C HIS A 725 56.84 -39.08 10.17
N GLY A 726 56.83 -39.64 8.96
CA GLY A 726 56.10 -40.85 8.66
C GLY A 726 57.04 -42.04 8.54
N ARG A 727 56.61 -43.20 9.04
CA ARG A 727 57.34 -44.46 8.94
C ARG A 727 56.42 -45.57 8.47
N LEU A 728 56.78 -46.23 7.38
CA LEU A 728 56.11 -47.44 6.91
C LEU A 728 56.48 -48.59 7.84
N THR A 729 55.48 -49.23 8.46
CA THR A 729 55.70 -50.36 9.38
C THR A 729 55.45 -51.70 8.72
N ARG A 730 54.49 -51.75 7.78
CA ARG A 730 54.16 -52.95 7.03
C ARG A 730 53.54 -52.60 5.69
N ARG A 731 53.87 -53.37 4.66
CA ARG A 731 53.24 -53.30 3.33
C ARG A 731 52.74 -54.69 2.94
N GLU A 732 51.47 -54.77 2.57
CA GLU A 732 50.80 -55.97 2.06
C GLU A 732 50.13 -55.62 0.72
N GLU A 733 49.69 -56.62 -0.03
CA GLU A 733 48.97 -56.39 -1.30
C GLU A 733 47.67 -55.63 -1.01
N GLY A 734 47.51 -54.44 -1.57
CA GLY A 734 46.36 -53.54 -1.37
C GLY A 734 46.32 -52.79 -0.02
N ASP A 735 47.30 -52.96 0.88
CA ASP A 735 47.29 -52.34 2.21
C ASP A 735 48.66 -51.82 2.66
N ILE A 736 48.66 -50.62 3.23
CA ILE A 736 49.83 -49.97 3.82
C ILE A 736 49.55 -49.68 5.29
N ARG A 737 50.49 -50.04 6.18
CA ARG A 737 50.48 -49.61 7.58
C ARG A 737 51.65 -48.69 7.88
N ALA A 738 51.34 -47.60 8.56
CA ALA A 738 52.32 -46.59 8.90
C ALA A 738 52.06 -45.93 10.26
N ASP A 739 53.11 -45.31 10.76
CA ASP A 739 53.08 -44.45 11.93
C ASP A 739 53.42 -43.00 11.53
N LEU A 740 52.73 -42.02 12.13
CA LEU A 740 53.01 -40.60 11.95
C LEU A 740 53.31 -39.93 13.29
N ASP A 741 54.33 -39.09 13.30
CA ASP A 741 54.66 -38.20 14.41
C ASP A 741 54.59 -36.74 13.92
N LEU A 742 53.71 -35.92 14.50
CA LEU A 742 53.58 -34.49 14.22
C LEU A 742 54.27 -33.69 15.33
N PHE A 743 55.19 -32.80 14.98
CA PHE A 743 55.98 -32.04 15.96
C PHE A 743 56.36 -30.63 15.48
N ASP A 744 56.71 -29.76 16.43
CA ASP A 744 57.23 -28.42 16.14
C ASP A 744 58.68 -28.44 15.61
N LYS A 745 59.22 -27.27 15.31
CA LYS A 745 60.61 -27.10 14.84
C LYS A 745 61.65 -27.46 15.90
N GLU A 746 61.28 -27.52 17.18
CA GLU A 746 62.10 -27.97 18.30
C GLU A 746 62.02 -29.50 18.54
N GLY A 747 61.09 -30.19 17.87
CA GLY A 747 60.86 -31.63 17.99
C GLY A 747 59.89 -32.03 19.11
N ASN A 748 59.13 -31.11 19.69
CA ASN A 748 58.07 -31.42 20.65
C ASN A 748 56.84 -31.97 19.92
N ARG A 749 56.31 -33.12 20.37
CA ARG A 749 55.20 -33.80 19.68
C ARG A 749 53.85 -33.18 20.02
N PHE A 750 53.07 -32.92 18.99
CA PHE A 750 51.66 -32.54 19.08
C PHE A 750 50.75 -33.76 19.01
N VAL A 751 51.00 -34.64 18.03
CA VAL A 751 50.13 -35.79 17.73
C VAL A 751 50.98 -37.01 17.36
N GLU A 752 50.61 -38.18 17.86
CA GLU A 752 51.13 -39.47 17.40
C GLU A 752 49.98 -40.27 16.76
N VAL A 753 50.16 -40.73 15.53
CA VAL A 753 49.27 -41.69 14.87
C VAL A 753 50.02 -43.01 14.77
N ARG A 754 49.41 -44.08 15.26
CA ARG A 754 49.97 -45.44 15.27
C ARG A 754 49.02 -46.41 14.59
N GLU A 755 49.59 -47.35 13.85
CA GLU A 755 48.82 -48.33 13.08
C GLU A 755 47.79 -47.65 12.15
N LEU A 756 48.20 -46.58 11.46
CA LEU A 756 47.40 -46.00 10.38
C LEU A 756 47.40 -47.00 9.23
N ARG A 757 46.22 -47.49 8.86
CA ARG A 757 46.03 -48.36 7.70
C ARG A 757 45.48 -47.52 6.54
N LEU A 758 46.19 -47.54 5.44
CA LEU A 758 45.75 -47.02 4.15
C LEU A 758 45.41 -48.22 3.26
N HIS A 759 44.25 -48.19 2.61
CA HIS A 759 43.79 -49.25 1.71
C HIS A 759 43.75 -48.73 0.28
N GLU A 760 44.12 -49.59 -0.66
CA GLU A 760 44.02 -49.30 -2.09
C GLU A 760 42.55 -49.19 -2.52
N ILE A 761 42.22 -48.16 -3.30
CA ILE A 761 40.88 -47.96 -3.85
C ILE A 761 40.87 -48.27 -5.35
N GLY A 762 39.92 -49.10 -5.77
CA GLY A 762 39.55 -49.25 -7.18
C GLY A 762 38.68 -48.09 -7.69
N ALA A 763 38.15 -48.21 -8.91
CA ALA A 763 37.12 -47.28 -9.39
C ALA A 763 35.89 -47.34 -8.45
N MET A 764 35.51 -46.21 -7.86
CA MET A 764 34.36 -46.14 -6.98
C MET A 764 33.08 -46.36 -7.80
N ASP A 765 32.27 -47.35 -7.43
CA ASP A 765 31.01 -47.65 -8.09
C ASP A 765 29.91 -46.71 -7.55
N VAL A 766 29.74 -45.54 -8.20
CA VAL A 766 28.83 -44.46 -7.76
C VAL A 766 27.37 -44.74 -8.16
N GLN A 767 27.03 -45.94 -8.63
CA GLN A 767 25.78 -46.16 -9.35
C GLN A 767 24.47 -46.08 -8.53
N THR A 768 24.49 -45.97 -7.20
CA THR A 768 23.27 -46.28 -6.42
C THR A 768 22.49 -45.10 -5.84
N GLU A 769 23.02 -43.87 -5.73
CA GLU A 769 22.30 -42.83 -4.95
C GLU A 769 22.09 -41.47 -5.64
N THR A 770 22.79 -41.14 -6.74
CA THR A 770 22.67 -39.81 -7.38
C THR A 770 21.54 -39.69 -8.40
N ARG A 771 20.87 -40.79 -8.77
CA ARG A 771 19.81 -40.76 -9.80
C ARG A 771 18.51 -40.08 -9.34
N ASP A 772 18.20 -40.07 -8.04
CA ASP A 772 16.84 -39.70 -7.61
C ASP A 772 16.55 -38.19 -7.51
N LEU A 773 17.56 -37.30 -7.55
CA LEU A 773 17.33 -35.84 -7.42
C LEU A 773 17.60 -35.06 -8.72
N VAL A 774 18.58 -35.48 -9.52
CA VAL A 774 18.94 -34.80 -10.78
C VAL A 774 17.85 -34.99 -11.85
N ASP A 775 17.14 -36.12 -11.82
CA ASP A 775 16.03 -36.41 -12.76
C ASP A 775 14.75 -35.61 -12.45
N TRP A 776 14.70 -34.87 -11.34
CA TRP A 776 13.51 -34.15 -10.87
C TRP A 776 13.58 -32.64 -11.13
N ILE A 777 14.73 -32.15 -11.61
CA ILE A 777 14.96 -30.73 -11.91
C ILE A 777 15.08 -30.51 -13.41
N TYR A 778 14.42 -29.46 -13.90
CA TYR A 778 14.55 -29.04 -15.29
C TYR A 778 15.95 -28.45 -15.52
N ARG A 779 16.70 -29.03 -16.46
CA ARG A 779 17.93 -28.44 -16.98
C ARG A 779 17.60 -27.58 -18.19
N VAL A 780 18.04 -26.32 -18.18
CA VAL A 780 17.96 -25.45 -19.36
C VAL A 780 19.13 -25.81 -20.27
N GLU A 781 18.85 -26.56 -21.33
CA GLU A 781 19.80 -26.81 -22.41
C GLU A 781 19.52 -25.83 -23.54
N TRP A 782 20.51 -24.98 -23.85
CA TRP A 782 20.44 -24.05 -24.95
C TRP A 782 20.89 -24.76 -26.23
N GLU A 783 19.93 -25.13 -27.08
CA GLU A 783 20.23 -25.54 -28.46
C GLU A 783 20.36 -24.30 -29.35
N GLU A 784 21.49 -24.19 -30.03
CA GLU A 784 21.69 -23.19 -31.08
C GLU A 784 20.83 -23.55 -32.30
N LEU A 785 19.68 -22.89 -32.42
CA LEU A 785 18.83 -23.02 -33.59
C LEU A 785 19.52 -22.41 -34.81
N SER A 786 19.51 -23.14 -35.93
CA SER A 786 19.98 -22.63 -37.22
C SER A 786 19.30 -21.29 -37.55
N PRO A 787 20.01 -20.33 -38.17
CA PRO A 787 19.43 -19.04 -38.54
C PRO A 787 18.12 -19.25 -39.29
N LEU A 788 17.06 -18.54 -38.89
CA LEU A 788 15.79 -18.51 -39.60
C LEU A 788 16.10 -18.14 -41.05
N THR A 789 16.05 -19.14 -41.95
CA THR A 789 16.18 -18.91 -43.39
C THR A 789 15.10 -17.91 -43.76
N GLU A 790 15.47 -16.81 -44.44
CA GLU A 790 14.52 -15.81 -44.93
C GLU A 790 13.34 -16.53 -45.61
N ARG A 791 12.20 -16.58 -44.92
CA ARG A 791 10.98 -17.13 -45.51
C ARG A 791 10.60 -16.17 -46.62
N GLN A 792 10.58 -16.64 -47.86
CA GLN A 792 9.90 -15.93 -48.94
C GLN A 792 8.46 -15.68 -48.49
N LEU A 793 8.13 -14.41 -48.24
CA LEU A 793 6.79 -13.99 -47.89
C LEU A 793 5.96 -14.14 -49.17
N LYS A 794 5.17 -15.21 -49.24
CA LYS A 794 4.21 -15.44 -50.33
C LYS A 794 2.84 -15.68 -49.72
N GLY A 795 1.78 -15.16 -50.36
CA GLY A 795 0.41 -15.39 -49.95
C GLY A 795 -0.33 -14.14 -49.45
N ARG A 796 -1.52 -14.36 -48.88
CA ARG A 796 -2.42 -13.29 -48.44
C ARG A 796 -2.21 -12.97 -46.97
N TRP A 797 -2.12 -11.68 -46.66
CA TRP A 797 -1.91 -11.16 -45.32
C TRP A 797 -3.10 -10.33 -44.89
N LEU A 798 -3.54 -10.52 -43.66
CA LEU A 798 -4.58 -9.74 -43.03
C LEU A 798 -3.93 -8.80 -42.01
N LEU A 799 -4.04 -7.49 -42.23
CA LEU A 799 -3.34 -6.49 -41.47
C LEU A 799 -4.31 -5.57 -40.71
N PHE A 800 -4.21 -5.58 -39.38
CA PHE A 800 -5.00 -4.68 -38.53
C PHE A 800 -4.27 -3.34 -38.39
N MET A 801 -4.89 -2.30 -38.92
CA MET A 801 -4.27 -0.99 -39.08
C MET A 801 -4.25 -0.22 -37.77
N ASP A 802 -3.12 0.41 -37.47
CA ASP A 802 -2.96 1.27 -36.31
C ASP A 802 -3.37 2.71 -36.65
N ARG A 803 -3.60 3.55 -35.62
CA ARG A 803 -3.86 4.98 -35.82
C ARG A 803 -2.58 5.81 -36.03
N GLY A 804 -1.41 5.19 -35.87
CA GLY A 804 -0.10 5.83 -35.90
C GLY A 804 0.67 5.68 -37.23
N GLY A 805 0.08 5.04 -38.24
CA GLY A 805 0.66 4.91 -39.59
C GLY A 805 1.79 3.88 -39.71
N ARG A 806 2.12 3.12 -38.66
CA ARG A 806 3.17 2.10 -38.72
C ARG A 806 2.75 0.89 -39.55
N MET A 807 1.46 0.56 -39.51
CA MET A 807 0.91 -0.56 -40.27
C MET A 807 0.82 -0.24 -41.77
N ASP A 808 0.76 1.04 -42.14
CA ASP A 808 0.84 1.45 -43.55
C ASP A 808 2.23 1.15 -44.13
N ALA A 809 3.31 1.51 -43.42
CA ALA A 809 4.68 1.19 -43.84
C ALA A 809 4.94 -0.33 -43.95
N LEU A 810 4.33 -1.12 -43.04
CA LEU A 810 4.41 -2.58 -43.11
C LEU A 810 3.60 -3.13 -44.29
N ALA A 811 2.41 -2.58 -44.58
CA ALA A 811 1.60 -2.98 -45.72
C ALA A 811 2.33 -2.69 -47.04
N GLU A 812 2.93 -1.50 -47.19
CA GLU A 812 3.72 -1.12 -48.37
C GLU A 812 4.92 -2.06 -48.56
N LYS A 813 5.63 -2.39 -47.47
CA LYS A 813 6.76 -3.33 -47.53
C LYS A 813 6.30 -4.73 -47.93
N LEU A 814 5.20 -5.23 -47.39
CA LEU A 814 4.64 -6.53 -47.76
C LEU A 814 4.16 -6.56 -49.21
N GLU A 815 3.53 -5.49 -49.70
CA GLU A 815 3.07 -5.40 -51.10
C GLU A 815 4.21 -5.23 -52.10
N SER A 816 5.42 -4.84 -51.64
CA SER A 816 6.62 -4.80 -52.48
C SER A 816 7.21 -6.19 -52.78
N GLU A 817 6.78 -7.22 -52.04
CA GLU A 817 7.19 -8.61 -52.24
C GLU A 817 6.33 -9.31 -53.31
N GLU A 818 6.97 -10.00 -54.24
CA GLU A 818 6.30 -10.65 -55.37
C GLU A 818 5.43 -11.84 -54.90
N GLY A 819 4.12 -11.76 -55.15
CA GLY A 819 3.15 -12.80 -54.74
C GLY A 819 2.52 -12.59 -53.36
N VAL A 820 2.63 -11.38 -52.79
CA VAL A 820 1.94 -10.97 -51.56
C VAL A 820 0.70 -10.12 -51.87
N THR A 821 -0.37 -10.32 -51.11
CA THR A 821 -1.56 -9.45 -51.15
C THR A 821 -1.99 -9.10 -49.74
N VAL A 822 -2.19 -7.81 -49.44
CA VAL A 822 -2.53 -7.34 -48.09
C VAL A 822 -3.98 -6.86 -48.03
N THR A 823 -4.77 -7.44 -47.13
CA THR A 823 -6.10 -6.98 -46.75
C THR A 823 -6.00 -6.10 -45.51
N ARG A 824 -6.47 -4.85 -45.57
CA ARG A 824 -6.33 -3.86 -44.49
C ARG A 824 -7.60 -3.79 -43.67
N VAL A 825 -7.48 -3.82 -42.34
CA VAL A 825 -8.60 -3.86 -41.40
C VAL A 825 -8.53 -2.68 -40.44
N PHE A 826 -9.56 -1.85 -40.42
CA PHE A 826 -9.66 -0.65 -39.62
C PHE A 826 -10.76 -0.79 -38.55
N GLN A 827 -10.61 -0.06 -37.45
CA GLN A 827 -11.65 0.06 -36.44
C GLN A 827 -12.66 1.14 -36.85
N GLY A 828 -13.95 0.86 -36.74
CA GLY A 828 -15.01 1.86 -36.92
C GLY A 828 -16.34 1.45 -36.28
N ASP A 829 -17.38 2.25 -36.53
CA ASP A 829 -18.67 2.13 -35.84
C ASP A 829 -19.66 1.17 -36.52
N ALA A 830 -19.33 0.67 -37.72
CA ALA A 830 -20.12 -0.29 -38.47
C ALA A 830 -19.22 -1.21 -39.32
N PHE A 831 -19.68 -2.44 -39.55
CA PHE A 831 -19.03 -3.35 -40.48
C PHE A 831 -19.20 -2.82 -41.92
N SER A 832 -18.10 -2.63 -42.63
CA SER A 832 -18.13 -2.33 -44.07
C SER A 832 -16.89 -2.89 -44.78
N GLU A 833 -17.04 -3.15 -46.07
CA GLU A 833 -16.01 -3.69 -46.95
C GLU A 833 -15.97 -2.87 -48.22
N ASN A 834 -14.77 -2.44 -48.63
CA ASN A 834 -14.53 -1.75 -49.89
C ASN A 834 -13.13 -2.11 -50.41
N GLU A 835 -13.03 -2.77 -51.56
CA GLU A 835 -11.76 -3.03 -52.27
C GLU A 835 -10.58 -3.50 -51.38
N GLY A 836 -10.77 -4.57 -50.58
CA GLY A 836 -9.71 -5.11 -49.71
C GLY A 836 -9.47 -4.31 -48.41
N ARG A 837 -10.32 -3.31 -48.15
CA ARG A 837 -10.38 -2.56 -46.90
C ARG A 837 -11.62 -2.93 -46.11
N PHE A 838 -11.43 -3.40 -44.89
CA PHE A 838 -12.51 -3.73 -43.95
C PHE A 838 -12.54 -2.69 -42.82
N ILE A 839 -13.75 -2.30 -42.41
CA ILE A 839 -13.99 -1.54 -41.17
C ILE A 839 -14.80 -2.46 -40.26
N LEU A 840 -14.35 -2.64 -39.02
CA LEU A 840 -14.98 -3.53 -38.04
C LEU A 840 -15.24 -2.81 -36.73
N ARG A 841 -16.31 -3.20 -36.03
CA ARG A 841 -16.50 -2.86 -34.62
C ARG A 841 -15.69 -3.84 -33.79
N GLY A 842 -14.54 -3.41 -33.30
CA GLY A 842 -13.54 -4.30 -32.66
C GLY A 842 -14.00 -5.09 -31.43
N GLN A 843 -15.23 -4.90 -30.95
CA GLN A 843 -15.82 -5.62 -29.80
C GLN A 843 -16.90 -6.64 -30.22
N HIS A 844 -17.25 -6.71 -31.50
CA HIS A 844 -18.31 -7.57 -32.01
C HIS A 844 -17.72 -8.82 -32.69
N LEU A 845 -17.97 -9.98 -32.11
CA LEU A 845 -17.50 -11.28 -32.64
C LEU A 845 -18.02 -11.55 -34.06
N GLU A 846 -19.25 -11.10 -34.36
CA GLU A 846 -19.90 -11.22 -35.66
C GLU A 846 -19.09 -10.56 -36.80
N ASP A 847 -18.50 -9.39 -36.53
CA ASP A 847 -17.68 -8.67 -37.51
C ASP A 847 -16.37 -9.43 -37.81
N MET A 848 -15.78 -10.07 -36.79
CA MET A 848 -14.58 -10.92 -36.96
C MET A 848 -14.90 -12.23 -37.70
N GLN A 849 -16.07 -12.82 -37.45
CA GLN A 849 -16.53 -14.01 -38.16
C GLN A 849 -16.88 -13.71 -39.63
N ALA A 850 -17.37 -12.51 -39.94
CA ALA A 850 -17.66 -12.08 -41.30
C ALA A 850 -16.39 -11.75 -42.12
N LEU A 851 -15.30 -11.36 -41.46
CA LEU A 851 -14.02 -11.01 -42.09
C LEU A 851 -13.31 -12.21 -42.71
N VAL A 852 -13.26 -13.35 -42.01
CA VAL A 852 -12.44 -14.52 -42.39
C VAL A 852 -12.83 -15.14 -43.75
N PRO A 853 -14.12 -15.35 -44.08
CA PRO A 853 -14.52 -15.88 -45.38
C PRO A 853 -14.36 -14.86 -46.52
N ARG A 854 -14.48 -13.56 -46.21
CA ARG A 854 -14.50 -12.49 -47.23
C ARG A 854 -13.10 -11.98 -47.59
N SER A 855 -12.16 -12.05 -46.66
CA SER A 855 -10.73 -11.86 -46.95
C SER A 855 -10.11 -12.99 -47.78
N THR A 856 -10.85 -14.09 -47.98
CA THR A 856 -10.43 -15.25 -48.78
C THR A 856 -11.11 -15.37 -50.15
N LEU A 857 -12.20 -14.62 -50.43
CA LEU A 857 -13.11 -14.88 -51.57
C LEU A 857 -12.84 -14.12 -52.89
N PHE A 858 -11.84 -13.25 -53.00
CA PHE A 858 -11.50 -12.65 -54.31
C PHE A 858 -10.66 -13.61 -55.17
N TYR A 859 -11.31 -14.60 -55.77
CA TYR A 859 -10.96 -15.14 -57.11
C TYR A 859 -12.19 -15.83 -57.69
N GLY A 860 -12.66 -15.29 -58.81
CA GLY A 860 -13.75 -15.81 -59.61
C GLY A 860 -13.73 -15.22 -61.02
N SER A 861 -12.56 -15.22 -61.66
CA SER A 861 -12.29 -15.31 -63.12
C SER A 861 -10.82 -15.03 -63.39
#